data_AF-A0A1I0BH39-F1
#
_entry.id   AF-A0A1I0BH39-F1
#
_cell.length_a   1.000
_cell.length_b   1.000
_cell.length_c   1.000
_cell.angle_alpha   90.00
_cell.angle_beta   90.00
_cell.angle_gamma   90.00
#
_symmetry.space_group_name_H-M   'P 1'
#
loop_
_entity.id
_entity.type
_entity.pdbx_description
1 polymer ?
#
loop_
_entity_poly.entity_id
_entity_poly.type
_entity_poly.pdbx_seq_one_letter_code
_entity_poly.pdbx_strand_id
1 'polypeptide(L)'
;MIPKSLDTLRIDINSGKVRKAVSICQQDTVQRTLNFLLVNSGNSVDLSNVLFAEILIHKADGAEADNGCVIDGDSIQYTLRTTDVSALGTNQAQLLLTFADGQTLTTPTFEINVYSKVLDQNVQKSQNEYGALTEQLVLVNEMSNQIGTARDTAIAKAAEAAASADAAAESATSANAAKENVAASATAAATSAGEAAASATLAVNAAGEADTYADNAADSAFDAAQSKDNAASSATAAAASASSASTSAYTATQKAAEIVDSANAAAASASAAALSEDNALDSAERAEEAYRKMGEDYLVLGETSSTAYRGDRGKIAYDHSQTTGNPHNTTAAQVGADVAGAAAQAYQQAAGYTDTQIANLINGAPSTLDTLKEIADAMAEHEEVVEALNQAIGTKASDVEFQAHQNNNTVHITANERTTWNNAVDSIGSTDISAIGDGTLSGATKHLSDSFSNALTSLKNTAIAQAVGATGSTFTSVIAKLAEIVNRGAWSANMASTGSVTIPQGYHDGTGTVKTSGTATITTNGTHNIAQYSSASVSVITSPLEVFSLMIIWGQSGQWANYGNIWGGVGRRMDAYATSYTMGSFTVSIASANPVGYTRVYANAAGTYRMYQDGNTWEATVGANTELTNYYVNATHSILITKIA
;
A
#
# COMPACT_ATOMS: atom_id res chain seq x y z
N MET A 1 48.00 -12.56 46.39
CA MET A 1 48.87 -11.49 46.92
C MET A 1 49.73 -12.10 48.02
N ILE A 2 51.03 -12.27 47.79
CA ILE A 2 51.97 -12.85 48.78
C ILE A 2 52.41 -11.73 49.73
N PRO A 3 52.41 -11.90 51.07
CA PRO A 3 52.75 -10.83 52.01
C PRO A 3 54.21 -10.39 51.86
N LYS A 4 54.44 -9.09 51.68
CA LYS A 4 55.79 -8.49 51.69
C LYS A 4 56.38 -8.57 53.10
N SER A 5 57.58 -9.12 53.22
CA SER A 5 58.34 -9.16 54.49
C SER A 5 59.12 -7.86 54.67
N LEU A 6 59.03 -7.25 55.85
CA LEU A 6 59.69 -5.98 56.21
C LEU A 6 60.74 -6.23 57.30
N ASP A 7 61.99 -5.82 57.06
CA ASP A 7 63.07 -5.84 58.06
C ASP A 7 63.54 -4.41 58.33
N THR A 8 63.62 -3.99 59.60
CA THR A 8 64.00 -2.62 59.97
C THR A 8 65.40 -2.55 60.57
N LEU A 9 66.27 -1.72 59.99
CA LEU A 9 67.64 -1.47 60.44
C LEU A 9 67.75 -0.03 60.98
N ARG A 10 68.08 0.10 62.26
CA ARG A 10 68.41 1.40 62.87
C ARG A 10 69.91 1.65 62.79
N ILE A 11 70.32 2.68 62.06
CA ILE A 11 71.72 3.02 61.78
C ILE A 11 72.06 4.32 62.49
N ASP A 12 73.07 4.29 63.37
CA ASP A 12 73.60 5.50 64.00
C ASP A 12 74.76 6.05 63.16
N ILE A 13 74.58 7.26 62.61
CA ILE A 13 75.51 7.89 61.67
C ILE A 13 76.88 8.15 62.31
N ASN A 14 76.93 8.35 63.63
CA ASN A 14 78.17 8.70 64.34
C ASN A 14 78.78 7.54 65.14
N SER A 15 78.17 6.35 65.13
CA SER A 15 78.72 5.20 65.86
C SER A 15 79.74 4.44 64.99
N GLY A 16 81.02 4.49 65.36
CA GLY A 16 82.09 3.84 64.60
C GLY A 16 82.24 2.32 64.80
N LYS A 17 81.32 1.60 65.48
CA LYS A 17 81.61 0.23 65.96
C LYS A 17 80.47 -0.81 66.00
N VAL A 18 79.26 -0.55 65.50
CA VAL A 18 78.20 -1.60 65.48
C VAL A 18 77.88 -2.00 64.03
N ARG A 19 78.43 -3.12 63.57
CA ARG A 19 78.02 -3.73 62.30
C ARG A 19 76.59 -4.26 62.44
N LYS A 20 75.63 -3.66 61.74
CA LYS A 20 74.26 -4.17 61.62
C LYS A 20 74.22 -5.16 60.45
N ALA A 21 73.49 -6.26 60.61
CA ALA A 21 73.36 -7.26 59.57
C ALA A 21 71.91 -7.73 59.40
N VAL A 22 71.50 -7.99 58.16
CA VAL A 22 70.25 -8.67 57.82
C VAL A 22 70.56 -9.96 57.06
N SER A 23 69.84 -11.04 57.35
CA SER A 23 70.04 -12.34 56.71
C SER A 23 68.91 -12.66 55.75
N ILE A 24 69.23 -13.06 54.52
CA ILE A 24 68.27 -13.22 53.42
C ILE A 24 68.59 -14.49 52.63
N CYS A 25 67.54 -15.22 52.22
CA CYS A 25 67.70 -16.41 51.40
C CYS A 25 67.99 -16.03 49.94
N GLN A 26 68.93 -16.73 49.30
CA GLN A 26 69.21 -16.58 47.87
C GLN A 26 67.92 -16.86 47.06
N GLN A 27 67.66 -16.04 46.04
CA GLN A 27 66.47 -16.14 45.18
C GLN A 27 65.13 -16.08 45.93
N ASP A 28 65.05 -15.36 47.04
CA ASP A 28 63.76 -15.08 47.67
C ASP A 28 62.83 -14.37 46.67
N THR A 29 61.72 -15.02 46.30
CA THR A 29 60.73 -14.49 45.35
C THR A 29 59.68 -13.62 46.02
N VAL A 30 59.72 -13.54 47.36
CA VAL A 30 58.91 -12.60 48.13
C VAL A 30 59.67 -11.27 48.13
N GLN A 31 59.09 -10.23 47.55
CA GLN A 31 59.67 -8.87 47.56
C GLN A 31 59.89 -8.40 49.02
N ARG A 32 61.12 -8.53 49.52
CA ARG A 32 61.51 -8.15 50.88
C ARG A 32 61.98 -6.70 50.90
N THR A 33 61.44 -5.91 51.82
CA THR A 33 61.77 -4.49 51.96
C THR A 33 62.63 -4.28 53.21
N LEU A 34 63.76 -3.60 53.04
CA LEU A 34 64.60 -3.09 54.12
C LEU A 34 64.16 -1.66 54.44
N ASN A 35 63.86 -1.40 55.70
CA ASN A 35 63.49 -0.08 56.19
C ASN A 35 64.60 0.46 57.10
N PHE A 36 65.17 1.60 56.77
CA PHE A 36 66.30 2.20 57.46
C PHE A 36 65.84 3.39 58.30
N LEU A 37 66.16 3.35 59.59
CA LEU A 37 65.93 4.46 60.53
C LEU A 37 67.28 5.06 60.91
N LEU A 38 67.52 6.29 60.48
CA LEU A 38 68.79 6.97 60.74
C LEU A 38 68.72 7.75 62.05
N VAL A 39 69.73 7.56 62.90
CA VAL A 39 69.86 8.29 64.16
C VAL A 39 71.24 8.90 64.30
N ASN A 40 71.34 9.98 65.06
CA ASN A 40 72.59 10.61 65.44
C ASN A 40 72.61 10.71 66.97
N SER A 41 73.49 9.92 67.60
CA SER A 41 73.67 9.93 69.07
C SER A 41 72.35 9.71 69.83
N GLY A 42 71.49 8.83 69.29
CA GLY A 42 70.19 8.48 69.87
C GLY A 42 68.98 9.24 69.33
N ASN A 43 69.16 10.41 68.70
CA ASN A 43 68.07 11.22 68.14
C ASN A 43 67.82 10.88 66.66
N SER A 44 66.57 10.89 66.20
CA SER A 44 66.24 10.71 64.77
C SER A 44 66.87 11.80 63.91
N VAL A 45 67.36 11.41 62.74
CA VAL A 45 67.90 12.33 61.74
C VAL A 45 66.73 12.85 60.91
N ASP A 46 66.61 14.17 60.78
CA ASP A 46 65.59 14.81 59.93
C ASP A 46 65.94 14.59 58.45
N LEU A 47 65.02 13.96 57.72
CA LEU A 47 65.17 13.65 56.30
C LEU A 47 64.43 14.65 55.40
N SER A 48 63.77 15.68 55.95
CA SER A 48 62.92 16.61 55.19
C SER A 48 63.66 17.38 54.10
N ASN A 49 64.98 17.56 54.23
CA ASN A 49 65.84 18.25 53.26
C ASN A 49 66.66 17.30 52.37
N VAL A 50 66.44 15.98 52.44
CA VAL A 50 67.10 14.99 51.58
C VAL A 50 66.34 14.90 50.25
N LEU A 51 67.02 15.14 49.14
CA LEU A 51 66.43 15.05 47.79
C LEU A 51 66.45 13.61 47.26
N PHE A 52 67.57 12.91 47.46
CA PHE A 52 67.77 11.55 46.96
C PHE A 52 68.52 10.72 48.01
N ALA A 53 68.12 9.45 48.13
CA ALA A 53 68.82 8.46 48.92
C ALA A 53 69.14 7.26 48.03
N GLU A 54 70.37 6.76 48.08
CA GLU A 54 70.85 5.63 47.29
C GLU A 54 71.46 4.58 48.22
N ILE A 55 71.29 3.31 47.87
CA ILE A 55 71.98 2.20 48.55
C ILE A 55 73.09 1.68 47.64
N LEU A 56 74.31 1.71 48.17
CA LEU A 56 75.48 1.12 47.51
C LEU A 56 75.74 -0.24 48.13
N ILE A 57 75.78 -1.29 47.32
CA ILE A 57 75.99 -2.68 47.73
C ILE A 57 77.21 -3.25 46.99
N HIS A 58 78.23 -3.63 47.74
CA HIS A 58 79.34 -4.44 47.28
C HIS A 58 79.04 -5.90 47.61
N LYS A 59 78.85 -6.73 46.59
CA LYS A 59 78.46 -8.13 46.76
C LYS A 59 79.67 -9.01 47.05
N ALA A 60 79.42 -10.16 47.67
CA ALA A 60 80.46 -11.14 48.00
C ALA A 60 81.19 -11.71 46.77
N ASP A 61 80.56 -11.69 45.59
CA ASP A 61 81.17 -12.10 44.31
C ASP A 61 82.01 -11.00 43.64
N GLY A 62 82.13 -9.83 44.27
CA GLY A 62 82.87 -8.68 43.76
C GLY A 62 82.06 -7.77 42.83
N ALA A 63 80.81 -8.09 42.51
CA ALA A 63 79.95 -7.20 41.75
C ALA A 63 79.38 -6.07 42.63
N GLU A 64 79.14 -4.90 42.05
CA GLU A 64 78.52 -3.76 42.72
C GLU A 64 77.08 -3.57 42.25
N ALA A 65 76.22 -3.07 43.14
CA ALA A 65 74.87 -2.63 42.81
C ALA A 65 74.57 -1.31 43.53
N ASP A 66 74.15 -0.30 42.77
CA ASP A 66 73.73 1.00 43.27
C ASP A 66 72.30 1.28 42.79
N ASN A 67 71.40 1.68 43.69
CA ASN A 67 70.01 2.00 43.36
C ASN A 67 69.40 3.05 44.30
N GLY A 68 68.47 3.82 43.74
CA GLY A 68 67.63 4.74 44.50
C GLY A 68 66.75 4.02 45.54
N CYS A 69 66.64 4.63 46.70
CA CYS A 69 65.75 4.27 47.78
C CYS A 69 64.55 5.21 47.83
N VAL A 70 63.46 4.76 48.47
CA VAL A 70 62.28 5.59 48.71
C VAL A 70 62.41 6.25 50.08
N ILE A 71 62.28 7.58 50.15
CA ILE A 71 62.22 8.32 51.41
C ILE A 71 60.75 8.38 51.83
N ASP A 72 60.42 7.85 53.01
CA ASP A 72 59.06 7.77 53.55
C ASP A 72 59.04 8.38 54.97
N GLY A 73 58.78 9.69 55.03
CA GLY A 73 58.85 10.47 56.26
C GLY A 73 60.27 10.43 56.87
N ASP A 74 60.37 9.88 58.07
CA ASP A 74 61.63 9.77 58.84
C ASP A 74 62.42 8.49 58.53
N SER A 75 62.03 7.70 57.52
CA SER A 75 62.71 6.46 57.14
C SER A 75 63.06 6.38 55.65
N ILE A 76 63.98 5.47 55.33
CA ILE A 76 64.41 5.19 53.96
C ILE A 76 64.11 3.72 53.67
N GLN A 77 63.40 3.42 52.59
CA GLN A 77 63.00 2.06 52.25
C GLN A 77 63.66 1.59 50.95
N TYR A 78 64.13 0.35 50.95
CA TYR A 78 64.68 -0.33 49.79
C TYR A 78 64.07 -1.71 49.62
N THR A 79 63.42 -1.98 48.48
CA THR A 79 62.95 -3.33 48.14
C THR A 79 64.06 -4.09 47.44
N LEU A 80 64.51 -5.20 48.03
CA LEU A 80 65.56 -6.03 47.46
C LEU A 80 65.07 -6.71 46.17
N ARG A 81 65.93 -6.69 45.17
CA ARG A 81 65.73 -7.40 43.90
C ARG A 81 66.44 -8.72 43.94
N THR A 82 66.01 -9.64 43.08
CA THR A 82 66.64 -10.96 42.90
C THR A 82 68.13 -10.84 42.55
N THR A 83 68.53 -9.77 41.87
CA THR A 83 69.93 -9.49 41.53
C THR A 83 70.77 -9.00 42.71
N ASP A 84 70.18 -8.43 43.75
CA ASP A 84 70.92 -7.89 44.90
C ASP A 84 71.34 -9.02 45.86
N VAL A 85 70.57 -10.12 45.85
CA VAL A 85 70.79 -11.33 46.64
C VAL A 85 71.19 -12.53 45.77
N SER A 86 71.79 -12.27 44.61
CA SER A 86 72.22 -13.33 43.69
C SER A 86 73.50 -14.04 44.13
N ALA A 87 74.41 -13.33 44.80
CA ALA A 87 75.68 -13.85 45.28
C ALA A 87 75.55 -14.43 46.70
N LEU A 88 76.01 -15.66 46.93
CA LEU A 88 76.09 -16.23 48.27
C LEU A 88 77.25 -15.59 49.05
N GLY A 89 77.00 -15.23 50.31
CA GLY A 89 77.99 -14.61 51.19
C GLY A 89 77.53 -13.29 51.79
N THR A 90 78.47 -12.55 52.38
CA THR A 90 78.21 -11.28 53.05
C THR A 90 78.40 -10.13 52.07
N ASN A 91 77.30 -9.48 51.67
CA ASN A 91 77.34 -8.25 50.90
C ASN A 91 77.51 -7.07 51.87
N GLN A 92 78.40 -6.12 51.56
CA GLN A 92 78.59 -4.89 52.34
C GLN A 92 77.82 -3.75 51.70
N ALA A 93 77.04 -3.01 52.48
CA ALA A 93 76.21 -1.94 51.99
C ALA A 93 76.28 -0.68 52.85
N GLN A 94 76.01 0.47 52.24
CA GLN A 94 75.86 1.76 52.92
C GLN A 94 74.84 2.63 52.16
N LEU A 95 74.25 3.61 52.84
CA LEU A 95 73.39 4.60 52.20
C LEU A 95 74.18 5.86 51.90
N LEU A 96 73.91 6.46 50.75
CA LEU A 96 74.35 7.79 50.35
C LEU A 96 73.13 8.70 50.27
N LEU A 97 73.14 9.79 51.04
CA LEU A 97 72.09 10.80 51.04
C LEU A 97 72.61 12.06 50.38
N THR A 98 71.80 12.67 49.51
CA THR A 98 72.09 13.96 48.89
C THR A 98 71.05 14.99 49.34
N PHE A 99 71.50 16.06 49.98
CA PHE A 99 70.67 17.14 50.50
C PHE A 99 70.40 18.22 49.45
N ALA A 100 69.37 19.04 49.67
CA ALA A 100 68.96 20.09 48.75
C ALA A 100 70.01 21.19 48.49
N ASP A 101 70.98 21.34 49.40
CA ASP A 101 72.13 22.24 49.26
C ASP A 101 73.31 21.62 48.48
N GLY A 102 73.16 20.38 48.02
CA GLY A 102 74.18 19.62 47.28
C GLY A 102 75.20 18.91 48.17
N GLN A 103 75.09 18.98 49.50
CA GLN A 103 75.94 18.20 50.40
C GLN A 103 75.52 16.73 50.41
N THR A 104 76.49 15.84 50.62
CA THR A 104 76.24 14.40 50.74
C THR A 104 76.63 13.85 52.10
N LEU A 105 75.90 12.83 52.55
CA LEU A 105 76.17 12.10 53.78
C LEU A 105 76.13 10.61 53.52
N THR A 106 77.20 9.90 53.86
CA THR A 106 77.26 8.44 53.78
C THR A 106 77.06 7.84 55.17
N THR A 107 76.23 6.80 55.27
CA THR A 107 76.08 6.07 56.53
C THR A 107 77.26 5.13 56.78
N PRO A 108 77.49 4.68 58.03
CA PRO A 108 78.34 3.53 58.28
C PRO A 108 77.88 2.29 57.50
N THR A 109 78.81 1.38 57.23
CA THR A 109 78.52 0.15 56.51
C THR A 109 77.71 -0.85 57.36
N PHE A 110 76.79 -1.53 56.70
CA PHE A 110 76.01 -2.66 57.22
C PHE A 110 76.12 -3.86 56.28
N GLU A 111 75.74 -5.03 56.77
CA GLU A 111 75.91 -6.31 56.07
C GLU A 111 74.57 -6.90 55.63
N ILE A 112 74.50 -7.42 54.42
CA ILE A 112 73.40 -8.24 53.90
C ILE A 112 73.96 -9.65 53.69
N ASN A 113 73.63 -10.57 54.60
CA ASN A 113 74.09 -11.95 54.58
C ASN A 113 73.16 -12.81 53.73
N VAL A 114 73.64 -13.23 52.56
CA VAL A 114 72.88 -14.08 51.64
C VAL A 114 73.26 -15.54 51.85
N TYR A 115 72.29 -16.37 52.25
CA TYR A 115 72.49 -17.80 52.50
C TYR A 115 71.66 -18.66 51.54
N SER A 116 72.10 -19.89 51.28
CA SER A 116 71.42 -20.83 50.39
C SER A 116 70.12 -21.36 51.01
N LYS A 117 69.10 -21.58 50.17
CA LYS A 117 67.87 -22.27 50.55
C LYS A 117 68.18 -23.75 50.83
N VAL A 118 67.66 -24.31 51.93
CA VAL A 118 67.85 -25.74 52.29
C VAL A 118 67.16 -26.69 51.30
N LEU A 119 66.20 -26.19 50.51
CA LEU A 119 65.45 -26.98 49.52
C LEU A 119 65.94 -26.65 48.10
N ASP A 120 66.71 -27.55 47.51
CA ASP A 120 67.10 -27.51 46.09
C ASP A 120 65.90 -27.95 45.22
N GLN A 121 65.51 -27.13 44.25
CA GLN A 121 64.41 -27.43 43.32
C GLN A 121 64.81 -28.42 42.22
N ASN A 122 66.07 -28.87 42.17
CA ASN A 122 66.58 -29.83 41.17
C ASN A 122 66.94 -31.21 41.74
N VAL A 123 66.60 -31.51 43.00
CA VAL A 123 66.70 -32.88 43.54
C VAL A 123 65.36 -33.59 43.35
N GLN A 124 65.35 -34.67 42.55
CA GLN A 124 64.20 -35.59 42.45
C GLN A 124 63.76 -36.03 43.85
N LYS A 125 62.52 -35.69 44.22
CA LYS A 125 61.88 -36.20 45.43
C LYS A 125 61.50 -37.68 45.22
N SER A 126 62.32 -38.58 45.77
CA SER A 126 61.93 -39.85 46.41
C SER A 126 60.67 -40.61 45.92
N GLN A 127 60.88 -41.76 45.26
CA GLN A 127 60.08 -43.02 45.24
C GLN A 127 58.53 -43.04 45.16
N ASN A 128 57.81 -41.93 44.95
CA ASN A 128 56.36 -41.94 44.70
C ASN A 128 55.99 -41.34 43.33
N GLU A 129 56.50 -41.97 42.26
CA GLU A 129 56.22 -41.60 40.87
C GLU A 129 54.71 -41.72 40.53
N TYR A 130 54.00 -42.63 41.21
CA TYR A 130 52.55 -42.84 41.02
C TYR A 130 51.69 -41.68 41.55
N GLY A 131 52.06 -41.10 42.70
CA GLY A 131 51.39 -39.92 43.26
C GLY A 131 51.56 -38.69 42.39
N ALA A 132 52.78 -38.43 41.91
CA ALA A 132 53.07 -37.30 41.03
C ALA A 132 52.34 -37.40 39.67
N LEU A 133 52.24 -38.60 39.09
CA LEU A 133 51.49 -38.83 37.86
C LEU A 133 49.98 -38.65 38.07
N THR A 134 49.45 -39.06 39.23
CA THR A 134 48.04 -38.88 39.58
C THR A 134 47.70 -37.39 39.74
N GLU A 135 48.55 -36.61 40.40
CA GLU A 135 48.39 -35.16 40.51
C GLU A 135 48.46 -34.46 39.14
N GLN A 136 49.37 -34.88 38.26
CA GLN A 136 49.45 -34.39 36.88
C GLN A 136 48.18 -34.71 36.07
N LEU A 137 47.61 -35.91 36.21
CA LEU A 137 46.37 -36.29 35.50
C LEU A 137 45.16 -35.48 35.98
N VAL A 138 45.07 -35.20 37.29
CA VAL A 138 44.04 -34.31 37.85
C VAL A 138 44.16 -32.90 37.29
N LEU A 139 45.38 -32.36 37.18
CA LEU A 139 45.63 -31.06 36.55
C LEU A 139 45.23 -31.04 35.08
N VAL A 140 45.54 -32.10 34.31
CA VAL A 140 45.14 -32.20 32.90
C VAL A 140 43.62 -32.27 32.72
N ASN A 141 42.91 -32.99 33.59
CA ASN A 141 41.45 -33.08 33.56
C ASN A 141 40.79 -31.73 33.91
N GLU A 142 41.34 -31.05 34.92
CA GLU A 142 40.88 -29.70 35.31
C GLU A 142 41.13 -28.68 34.20
N MET A 143 42.31 -28.67 33.58
CA MET A 143 42.58 -27.85 32.39
C MET A 143 41.63 -28.17 31.23
N SER A 144 41.31 -29.44 31.00
CA SER A 144 40.37 -29.86 29.94
C SER A 144 38.96 -29.34 30.21
N ASN A 145 38.51 -29.36 31.46
CA ASN A 145 37.22 -28.80 31.87
C ASN A 145 37.19 -27.26 31.69
N GLN A 146 38.28 -26.58 32.04
CA GLN A 146 38.42 -25.14 31.83
C GLN A 146 38.42 -24.78 30.33
N ILE A 147 39.09 -25.57 29.49
CA ILE A 147 39.07 -25.41 28.04
C ILE A 147 37.66 -25.65 27.47
N GLY A 148 36.95 -26.68 27.94
CA GLY A 148 35.56 -26.93 27.56
C GLY A 148 34.64 -25.77 27.90
N THR A 149 34.73 -25.26 29.13
CA THR A 149 33.95 -24.10 29.60
C THR A 149 34.26 -22.84 28.78
N ALA A 150 35.55 -22.58 28.50
CA ALA A 150 35.98 -21.45 27.69
C ALA A 150 35.46 -21.55 26.24
N ARG A 151 35.52 -22.74 25.64
CA ARG A 151 34.97 -22.99 24.29
C ARG A 151 33.47 -22.75 24.25
N ASP A 152 32.71 -23.29 25.19
CA ASP A 152 31.26 -23.17 25.20
C ASP A 152 30.83 -21.70 25.43
N THR A 153 31.57 -20.97 26.27
CA THR A 153 31.41 -19.51 26.43
C THR A 153 31.68 -18.76 25.12
N ALA A 154 32.74 -19.12 24.38
CA ALA A 154 33.06 -18.49 23.10
C ALA A 154 31.99 -18.75 22.04
N ILE A 155 31.43 -19.97 21.99
CA ILE A 155 30.31 -20.32 21.10
C ILE A 155 29.07 -19.48 21.44
N ALA A 156 28.73 -19.36 22.72
CA ALA A 156 27.61 -18.54 23.17
C ALA A 156 27.80 -17.07 22.77
N LYS A 157 29.00 -16.51 22.95
CA LYS A 157 29.32 -15.14 22.55
C LYS A 157 29.25 -14.93 21.04
N ALA A 158 29.65 -15.91 20.24
CA ALA A 158 29.49 -15.85 18.79
C ALA A 158 28.00 -15.85 18.37
N ALA A 159 27.16 -16.65 19.04
CA ALA A 159 25.72 -16.67 18.78
C ALA A 159 25.04 -15.34 19.19
N GLU A 160 25.40 -14.77 20.34
CA GLU A 160 24.92 -13.45 20.77
C GLU A 160 25.32 -12.34 19.76
N ALA A 161 26.55 -12.39 19.25
CA ALA A 161 27.02 -11.43 18.25
C ALA A 161 26.25 -11.54 16.93
N ALA A 162 25.95 -12.77 16.48
CA ALA A 162 25.12 -13.00 15.29
C ALA A 162 23.70 -12.45 15.47
N ALA A 163 23.05 -12.76 16.60
CA ALA A 163 21.72 -12.23 16.91
C ALA A 163 21.70 -10.69 16.99
N SER A 164 22.76 -10.09 17.53
CA SER A 164 22.90 -8.62 17.56
C SER A 164 23.08 -8.03 16.16
N ALA A 165 23.75 -8.73 15.24
CA ALA A 165 23.90 -8.30 13.86
C ALA A 165 22.57 -8.38 13.09
N ASP A 166 21.81 -9.45 13.30
CA ASP A 166 20.47 -9.62 12.72
C ASP A 166 19.52 -8.51 13.20
N ALA A 167 19.49 -8.23 14.51
CA ALA A 167 18.69 -7.13 15.06
C ALA A 167 19.08 -5.75 14.50
N ALA A 168 20.38 -5.52 14.25
CA ALA A 168 20.84 -4.29 13.61
C ALA A 168 20.38 -4.18 12.14
N ALA A 169 20.37 -5.30 11.40
CA ALA A 169 19.86 -5.35 10.03
C ALA A 169 18.35 -5.10 9.95
N GLU A 170 17.57 -5.68 10.88
CA GLU A 170 16.13 -5.41 11.01
C GLU A 170 15.85 -3.93 11.36
N SER A 171 16.65 -3.35 12.25
CA SER A 171 16.56 -1.93 12.60
C SER A 171 16.86 -1.03 11.39
N ALA A 172 17.88 -1.36 10.59
CA ALA A 172 18.19 -0.64 9.36
C ALA A 172 17.06 -0.73 8.32
N THR A 173 16.44 -1.89 8.17
CA THR A 173 15.28 -2.09 7.29
C THR A 173 14.09 -1.23 7.75
N SER A 174 13.83 -1.21 9.06
CA SER A 174 12.77 -0.38 9.65
C SER A 174 13.03 1.12 9.46
N ALA A 175 14.29 1.56 9.59
CA ALA A 175 14.68 2.94 9.35
C ALA A 175 14.48 3.36 7.88
N ASN A 176 14.78 2.47 6.93
CA ASN A 176 14.53 2.71 5.51
C ASN A 176 13.03 2.82 5.21
N ALA A 177 12.21 1.91 5.76
CA ALA A 177 10.76 1.99 5.62
C ALA A 177 10.19 3.30 6.21
N ALA A 178 10.69 3.74 7.36
CA ALA A 178 10.30 5.02 7.96
C ALA A 178 10.67 6.22 7.05
N LYS A 179 11.85 6.19 6.43
CA LYS A 179 12.28 7.21 5.46
C LYS A 179 11.35 7.27 4.24
N GLU A 180 10.96 6.13 3.69
CA GLU A 180 10.03 6.05 2.57
C GLU A 180 8.63 6.57 2.93
N ASN A 181 8.12 6.23 4.12
CA ASN A 181 6.86 6.75 4.62
C ASN A 181 6.87 8.28 4.79
N VAL A 182 7.98 8.84 5.27
CA VAL A 182 8.15 10.30 5.37
C VAL A 182 8.17 10.94 3.98
N ALA A 183 8.87 10.36 3.01
CA ALA A 183 8.89 10.85 1.64
C ALA A 183 7.49 10.82 0.99
N ALA A 184 6.75 9.72 1.15
CA ALA A 184 5.37 9.60 0.67
C ALA A 184 4.44 10.64 1.31
N SER A 185 4.59 10.87 2.62
CA SER A 185 3.83 11.89 3.35
C SER A 185 4.14 13.31 2.87
N ALA A 186 5.41 13.61 2.56
CA ALA A 186 5.81 14.89 2.00
C ALA A 186 5.22 15.13 0.60
N THR A 187 5.21 14.10 -0.25
CA THR A 187 4.56 14.16 -1.58
C THR A 187 3.06 14.40 -1.45
N ALA A 188 2.37 13.69 -0.55
CA ALA A 188 0.94 13.89 -0.32
C ALA A 188 0.63 15.33 0.14
N ALA A 189 1.44 15.88 1.05
CA ALA A 189 1.29 17.27 1.50
C ALA A 189 1.49 18.28 0.36
N ALA A 190 2.45 18.05 -0.54
CA ALA A 190 2.67 18.90 -1.71
C ALA A 190 1.47 18.85 -2.69
N THR A 191 0.90 17.67 -2.93
CA THR A 191 -0.31 17.52 -3.75
C THR A 191 -1.49 18.28 -3.14
N SER A 192 -1.75 18.11 -1.83
CA SER A 192 -2.83 18.84 -1.15
C SER A 192 -2.64 20.35 -1.17
N ALA A 193 -1.40 20.84 -1.09
CA ALA A 193 -1.12 22.27 -1.25
C ALA A 193 -1.43 22.77 -2.67
N GLY A 194 -1.14 21.97 -3.70
CA GLY A 194 -1.51 22.27 -5.09
C GLY A 194 -3.03 22.32 -5.31
N GLU A 195 -3.76 21.35 -4.76
CA GLU A 195 -5.23 21.30 -4.81
C GLU A 195 -5.88 22.49 -4.09
N ALA A 196 -5.32 22.90 -2.95
CA ALA A 196 -5.77 24.09 -2.22
C ALA A 196 -5.54 25.37 -3.02
N ALA A 197 -4.38 25.50 -3.69
CA ALA A 197 -4.09 26.64 -4.56
C ALA A 197 -5.04 26.70 -5.77
N ALA A 198 -5.32 25.56 -6.41
CA ALA A 198 -6.30 25.49 -7.50
C ALA A 198 -7.71 25.88 -7.04
N SER A 199 -8.12 25.43 -5.85
CA SER A 199 -9.40 25.80 -5.25
C SER A 199 -9.49 27.30 -4.96
N ALA A 200 -8.40 27.92 -4.52
CA ALA A 200 -8.34 29.38 -4.32
C ALA A 200 -8.51 30.14 -5.65
N THR A 201 -7.88 29.69 -6.73
CA THR A 201 -8.06 30.28 -8.07
C THR A 201 -9.50 30.18 -8.54
N LEU A 202 -10.16 29.03 -8.36
CA LEU A 202 -11.57 28.86 -8.70
C LEU A 202 -12.47 29.81 -7.90
N ALA A 203 -12.18 30.02 -6.62
CA ALA A 203 -12.93 30.96 -5.78
C ALA A 203 -12.78 32.42 -6.27
N VAL A 204 -11.59 32.83 -6.70
CA VAL A 204 -11.35 34.16 -7.29
C VAL A 204 -12.11 34.33 -8.61
N ASN A 205 -12.08 33.31 -9.49
CA ASN A 205 -12.83 33.36 -10.74
C ASN A 205 -14.34 33.46 -10.49
N ALA A 206 -14.88 32.67 -9.56
CA ALA A 206 -16.28 32.73 -9.18
C ALA A 206 -16.69 34.10 -8.60
N ALA A 207 -15.80 34.75 -7.85
CA ALA A 207 -16.03 36.11 -7.38
C ALA A 207 -16.11 37.12 -8.55
N GLY A 208 -15.20 37.03 -9.52
CA GLY A 208 -15.23 37.89 -10.72
C GLY A 208 -16.47 37.67 -11.59
N GLU A 209 -16.94 36.42 -11.72
CA GLU A 209 -18.22 36.11 -12.38
C GLU A 209 -19.39 36.74 -11.63
N ALA A 210 -19.40 36.68 -10.29
CA ALA A 210 -20.43 37.31 -9.47
C ALA A 210 -20.47 38.84 -9.63
N ASP A 211 -19.30 39.50 -9.68
CA ASP A 211 -19.20 40.94 -9.95
C ASP A 211 -19.77 41.28 -11.33
N THR A 212 -19.44 40.50 -12.36
CA THR A 212 -19.98 40.68 -13.73
C THR A 212 -21.51 40.53 -13.75
N TYR A 213 -22.07 39.57 -13.01
CA TYR A 213 -23.52 39.43 -12.88
C TYR A 213 -24.17 40.62 -12.17
N ALA A 214 -23.49 41.20 -11.17
CA ALA A 214 -23.97 42.39 -10.47
C ALA A 214 -24.00 43.61 -11.39
N ASP A 215 -22.97 43.81 -12.22
CA ASP A 215 -22.90 44.91 -13.20
C ASP A 215 -24.01 44.78 -14.26
N ASN A 216 -24.18 43.58 -14.84
CA ASN A 216 -25.27 43.32 -15.80
C ASN A 216 -26.66 43.57 -15.20
N ALA A 217 -26.85 43.27 -13.91
CA ALA A 217 -28.10 43.56 -13.21
C ALA A 217 -28.31 45.06 -12.99
N ALA A 218 -27.23 45.81 -12.72
CA ALA A 218 -27.28 47.26 -12.58
C ALA A 218 -27.62 47.94 -13.92
N ASP A 219 -27.01 47.51 -15.03
CA ASP A 219 -27.32 48.00 -16.38
C ASP A 219 -28.78 47.72 -16.76
N SER A 220 -29.24 46.48 -16.51
CA SER A 220 -30.64 46.11 -16.74
C SER A 220 -31.62 46.97 -15.93
N ALA A 221 -31.26 47.35 -14.70
CA ALA A 221 -32.07 48.23 -13.87
C ALA A 221 -32.08 49.68 -14.41
N PHE A 222 -30.96 50.15 -14.95
CA PHE A 222 -30.86 51.46 -15.60
C PHE A 222 -31.72 51.52 -16.88
N ASP A 223 -31.63 50.51 -17.74
CA ASP A 223 -32.44 50.40 -18.96
C ASP A 223 -33.94 50.36 -18.67
N ALA A 224 -34.33 49.66 -17.60
CA ALA A 224 -35.71 49.64 -17.13
C ALA A 224 -36.18 51.01 -16.64
N ALA A 225 -35.33 51.76 -15.94
CA ALA A 225 -35.63 53.13 -15.51
C ALA A 225 -35.79 54.07 -16.71
N GLN A 226 -34.89 54.00 -17.69
CA GLN A 226 -35.00 54.81 -18.92
C GLN A 226 -36.24 54.45 -19.73
N SER A 227 -36.59 53.16 -19.82
CA SER A 227 -37.81 52.70 -20.48
C SER A 227 -39.07 53.26 -19.80
N LYS A 228 -39.08 53.36 -18.47
CA LYS A 228 -40.16 54.00 -17.71
C LYS A 228 -40.29 55.49 -18.04
N ASP A 229 -39.18 56.21 -18.13
CA ASP A 229 -39.19 57.65 -18.46
C ASP A 229 -39.63 57.90 -19.92
N ASN A 230 -39.22 57.04 -20.84
CA ASN A 230 -39.69 57.06 -22.23
C ASN A 230 -41.19 56.80 -22.33
N ALA A 231 -41.71 55.85 -21.55
CA ALA A 231 -43.14 55.58 -21.47
C ALA A 231 -43.92 56.77 -20.90
N ALA A 232 -43.41 57.42 -19.85
CA ALA A 232 -44.01 58.62 -19.26
C ALA A 232 -44.02 59.81 -20.24
N SER A 233 -42.93 60.00 -20.98
CA SER A 233 -42.84 61.01 -22.04
C SER A 233 -43.84 60.75 -23.17
N SER A 234 -43.96 59.48 -23.59
CA SER A 234 -44.94 59.05 -24.60
C SER A 234 -46.38 59.28 -24.14
N ALA A 235 -46.69 58.98 -22.87
CA ALA A 235 -48.02 59.25 -22.30
C ALA A 235 -48.34 60.75 -22.27
N THR A 236 -47.35 61.58 -21.95
CA THR A 236 -47.49 63.05 -21.98
C THR A 236 -47.74 63.56 -23.39
N ALA A 237 -47.00 63.06 -24.39
CA ALA A 237 -47.20 63.41 -25.80
C ALA A 237 -48.58 62.99 -26.33
N ALA A 238 -49.06 61.81 -25.91
CA ALA A 238 -50.41 61.34 -26.25
C ALA A 238 -51.50 62.24 -25.64
N ALA A 239 -51.36 62.66 -24.37
CA ALA A 239 -52.28 63.58 -23.71
C ALA A 239 -52.30 64.97 -24.39
N ALA A 240 -51.14 65.48 -24.78
CA ALA A 240 -51.04 66.73 -25.55
C ALA A 240 -51.75 66.61 -26.91
N SER A 241 -51.55 65.48 -27.61
CA SER A 241 -52.21 65.19 -28.89
C SER A 241 -53.74 65.14 -28.76
N ALA A 242 -54.26 64.52 -27.69
CA ALA A 242 -55.69 64.50 -27.39
C ALA A 242 -56.26 65.91 -27.14
N SER A 243 -55.51 66.75 -26.43
CA SER A 243 -55.89 68.15 -26.16
C SER A 243 -55.93 68.99 -27.44
N SER A 244 -54.94 68.81 -28.33
CA SER A 244 -54.92 69.44 -29.65
C SER A 244 -56.10 69.00 -30.51
N ALA A 245 -56.43 67.70 -30.53
CA ALA A 245 -57.57 67.17 -31.26
C ALA A 245 -58.91 67.76 -30.75
N SER A 246 -59.06 67.90 -29.42
CA SER A 246 -60.23 68.56 -28.82
C SER A 246 -60.34 70.03 -29.24
N THR A 247 -59.23 70.76 -29.26
CA THR A 247 -59.17 72.16 -29.73
C THR A 247 -59.54 72.30 -31.20
N SER A 248 -59.02 71.40 -32.05
CA SER A 248 -59.39 71.35 -33.46
C SER A 248 -60.87 71.05 -33.68
N ALA A 249 -61.44 70.12 -32.91
CA ALA A 249 -62.87 69.81 -32.97
C ALA A 249 -63.73 71.02 -32.57
N TYR A 250 -63.38 71.70 -31.47
CA TYR A 250 -64.06 72.93 -31.04
C TYR A 250 -64.00 74.02 -32.12
N THR A 251 -62.82 74.22 -32.73
CA THR A 251 -62.63 75.20 -33.82
C THR A 251 -63.47 74.84 -35.04
N ALA A 252 -63.56 73.55 -35.39
CA ALA A 252 -64.40 73.09 -36.49
C ALA A 252 -65.89 73.35 -36.21
N THR A 253 -66.35 73.14 -34.97
CA THR A 253 -67.73 73.46 -34.55
C THR A 253 -68.02 74.96 -34.67
N GLN A 254 -67.10 75.83 -34.24
CA GLN A 254 -67.23 77.29 -34.38
C GLN A 254 -67.35 77.70 -35.85
N LYS A 255 -66.46 77.19 -36.72
CA LYS A 255 -66.52 77.45 -38.17
C LYS A 255 -67.83 76.96 -38.80
N ALA A 256 -68.35 75.82 -38.36
CA ALA A 256 -69.63 75.33 -38.85
C ALA A 256 -70.79 76.28 -38.48
N ALA A 257 -70.77 76.86 -37.28
CA ALA A 257 -71.74 77.88 -36.88
C ALA A 257 -71.64 79.16 -37.74
N GLU A 258 -70.42 79.65 -37.99
CA GLU A 258 -70.19 80.81 -38.86
C GLU A 258 -70.69 80.57 -40.30
N ILE A 259 -70.53 79.35 -40.82
CA ILE A 259 -71.06 78.96 -42.14
C ILE A 259 -72.59 79.00 -42.13
N VAL A 260 -73.24 78.51 -41.07
CA VAL A 260 -74.71 78.57 -40.94
C VAL A 260 -75.19 80.01 -40.89
N ASP A 261 -74.53 80.88 -40.13
CA ASP A 261 -74.86 82.31 -40.07
C ASP A 261 -74.68 82.99 -41.43
N SER A 262 -73.60 82.67 -42.13
CA SER A 262 -73.34 83.16 -43.49
C SER A 262 -74.39 82.68 -44.49
N ALA A 263 -74.82 81.42 -44.40
CA ALA A 263 -75.88 80.86 -45.23
C ALA A 263 -77.23 81.53 -44.96
N ASN A 264 -77.55 81.78 -43.69
CA ASN A 264 -78.74 82.52 -43.29
C ASN A 264 -78.71 83.97 -43.83
N ALA A 265 -77.56 84.64 -43.77
CA ALA A 265 -77.38 85.98 -44.33
C ALA A 265 -77.52 86.00 -45.86
N ALA A 266 -76.98 84.99 -46.55
CA ALA A 266 -77.14 84.83 -48.00
C ALA A 266 -78.60 84.55 -48.38
N ALA A 267 -79.31 83.71 -47.63
CA ALA A 267 -80.74 83.44 -47.84
C ALA A 267 -81.58 84.71 -47.63
N ALA A 268 -81.29 85.49 -46.58
CA ALA A 268 -81.93 86.79 -46.36
C ALA A 268 -81.66 87.75 -47.53
N SER A 269 -80.43 87.81 -48.02
CA SER A 269 -80.05 88.65 -49.18
C SER A 269 -80.78 88.21 -50.46
N ALA A 270 -80.94 86.91 -50.69
CA ALA A 270 -81.69 86.37 -51.82
C ALA A 270 -83.19 86.74 -51.73
N SER A 271 -83.78 86.65 -50.53
CA SER A 271 -85.17 87.08 -50.32
C SER A 271 -85.37 88.58 -50.55
N ALA A 272 -84.40 89.41 -50.16
CA ALA A 272 -84.42 90.84 -50.43
C ALA A 272 -84.28 91.16 -51.93
N ALA A 273 -83.44 90.41 -52.65
CA ALA A 273 -83.31 90.53 -54.10
C ALA A 273 -84.62 90.16 -54.82
N ALA A 274 -85.29 89.08 -54.41
CA ALA A 274 -86.58 88.68 -54.97
C ALA A 274 -87.68 89.74 -54.73
N LEU A 275 -87.73 90.34 -53.54
CA LEU A 275 -88.62 91.47 -53.26
C LEU A 275 -88.28 92.71 -54.11
N SER A 276 -87.00 92.96 -54.37
CA SER A 276 -86.57 94.05 -55.25
C SER A 276 -86.97 93.79 -56.71
N GLU A 277 -86.93 92.54 -57.16
CA GLU A 277 -87.39 92.14 -58.49
C GLU A 277 -88.91 92.34 -58.63
N ASP A 278 -89.70 91.90 -57.64
CA ASP A 278 -91.15 92.10 -57.61
C ASP A 278 -91.52 93.60 -57.62
N ASN A 279 -90.86 94.42 -56.80
CA ASN A 279 -91.03 95.87 -56.81
C ASN A 279 -90.62 96.53 -58.15
N ALA A 280 -89.58 96.02 -58.80
CA ALA A 280 -89.17 96.49 -60.12
C ALA A 280 -90.18 96.10 -61.20
N LEU A 281 -90.82 94.94 -61.06
CA LEU A 281 -91.88 94.46 -61.95
C LEU A 281 -93.16 95.29 -61.77
N ASP A 282 -93.58 95.60 -60.54
CA ASP A 282 -94.67 96.55 -60.23
C ASP A 282 -94.35 97.96 -60.79
N SER A 283 -93.11 98.43 -60.61
CA SER A 283 -92.66 99.71 -61.17
C SER A 283 -92.67 99.71 -62.70
N ALA A 284 -92.32 98.59 -63.33
CA ALA A 284 -92.36 98.40 -64.78
C ALA A 284 -93.80 98.35 -65.30
N GLU A 285 -94.72 97.67 -64.61
CA GLU A 285 -96.15 97.67 -64.94
C GLU A 285 -96.75 99.08 -64.81
N ARG A 286 -96.40 99.82 -63.75
CA ARG A 286 -96.76 101.24 -63.59
C ARG A 286 -96.13 102.12 -64.68
N ALA A 287 -94.92 101.81 -65.14
CA ALA A 287 -94.27 102.52 -66.25
C ALA A 287 -94.90 102.15 -67.61
N GLU A 288 -95.36 100.93 -67.82
CA GLU A 288 -96.11 100.49 -69.00
C GLU A 288 -97.51 101.11 -69.02
N GLU A 289 -98.18 101.20 -67.88
CA GLU A 289 -99.43 101.95 -67.73
C GLU A 289 -99.21 103.45 -67.97
N ALA A 290 -98.08 104.02 -67.51
CA ALA A 290 -97.66 105.36 -67.87
C ALA A 290 -97.36 105.49 -69.38
N TYR A 291 -96.74 104.50 -70.02
CA TYR A 291 -96.47 104.46 -71.46
C TYR A 291 -97.75 104.35 -72.30
N ARG A 292 -98.74 103.56 -71.88
CA ARG A 292 -100.10 103.55 -72.46
C ARG A 292 -100.78 104.91 -72.31
N LYS A 293 -100.49 105.65 -71.23
CA LYS A 293 -100.92 107.03 -71.02
C LYS A 293 -100.15 108.05 -71.86
N MET A 294 -98.96 107.69 -72.38
CA MET A 294 -98.08 108.50 -73.24
C MET A 294 -98.12 108.10 -74.72
N GLY A 295 -99.13 107.34 -75.16
CA GLY A 295 -99.35 106.91 -76.55
C GLY A 295 -99.76 108.02 -77.54
N GLU A 296 -99.52 109.29 -77.23
CA GLU A 296 -99.59 110.40 -78.19
C GLU A 296 -98.19 111.05 -78.28
N ASP A 297 -97.54 110.88 -79.44
CA ASP A 297 -96.28 111.49 -79.94
C ASP A 297 -94.89 110.79 -79.71
N TYR A 298 -94.17 110.62 -80.83
CA TYR A 298 -93.06 109.69 -81.17
C TYR A 298 -91.60 110.20 -80.95
N LEU A 299 -90.56 109.33 -81.19
CA LEU A 299 -89.28 109.66 -81.91
C LEU A 299 -88.44 108.42 -82.41
N VAL A 300 -87.75 108.55 -83.56
CA VAL A 300 -86.95 107.53 -84.34
C VAL A 300 -85.47 107.98 -84.53
N LEU A 301 -84.52 107.04 -84.80
CA LEU A 301 -83.04 107.23 -84.85
C LEU A 301 -82.46 107.90 -86.14
N GLY A 302 -81.33 108.67 -86.02
CA GLY A 302 -80.64 109.45 -87.09
C GLY A 302 -79.34 110.21 -86.65
N GLU A 303 -78.71 111.01 -87.54
CA GLU A 303 -77.37 111.65 -87.37
C GLU A 303 -77.39 113.21 -87.33
N THR A 304 -78.20 113.82 -86.47
CA THR A 304 -78.24 115.27 -86.18
C THR A 304 -78.26 115.53 -84.67
N SER A 305 -78.16 116.78 -84.21
CA SER A 305 -78.25 117.13 -82.78
C SER A 305 -79.60 116.76 -82.12
N SER A 306 -80.58 116.30 -82.89
CA SER A 306 -81.88 115.80 -82.42
C SER A 306 -82.09 114.31 -82.69
N THR A 307 -81.01 113.54 -82.96
CA THR A 307 -81.03 112.08 -83.18
C THR A 307 -79.72 111.40 -82.69
N ALA A 308 -79.71 110.07 -82.42
CA ALA A 308 -78.58 109.37 -81.78
C ALA A 308 -77.53 108.77 -82.77
N TYR A 309 -76.25 109.18 -82.62
CA TYR A 309 -75.10 108.95 -83.54
C TYR A 309 -74.39 107.56 -83.50
N ARG A 310 -73.80 107.12 -84.63
CA ARG A 310 -72.77 106.05 -84.74
C ARG A 310 -71.35 106.61 -85.06
N GLY A 311 -70.29 106.13 -84.38
CA GLY A 311 -68.88 106.45 -84.72
C GLY A 311 -67.86 106.44 -83.56
N ASP A 312 -66.56 106.47 -83.90
CA ASP A 312 -65.29 106.50 -83.12
C ASP A 312 -64.95 105.42 -82.08
N ARG A 313 -65.93 104.90 -81.32
CA ARG A 313 -65.61 103.93 -80.24
C ARG A 313 -65.18 102.54 -80.74
N GLY A 314 -65.59 102.14 -81.94
CA GLY A 314 -65.33 100.80 -82.48
C GLY A 314 -63.92 100.60 -83.05
N LYS A 315 -63.36 101.61 -83.73
CA LYS A 315 -62.02 101.50 -84.34
C LYS A 315 -60.91 101.53 -83.29
N ILE A 316 -61.07 102.38 -82.26
CA ILE A 316 -60.11 102.51 -81.15
C ILE A 316 -59.98 101.19 -80.38
N ALA A 317 -61.07 100.47 -80.16
CA ALA A 317 -61.06 99.18 -79.46
C ALA A 317 -60.35 98.07 -80.25
N TYR A 318 -60.53 98.03 -81.58
CA TYR A 318 -59.88 97.04 -82.45
C TYR A 318 -58.37 97.27 -82.58
N ASP A 319 -57.94 98.52 -82.75
CA ASP A 319 -56.50 98.83 -82.85
C ASP A 319 -55.77 98.54 -81.52
N HIS A 320 -56.45 98.74 -80.38
CA HIS A 320 -55.92 98.41 -79.05
C HIS A 320 -55.78 96.89 -78.80
N SER A 321 -56.66 96.05 -79.36
CA SER A 321 -56.61 94.59 -79.18
C SER A 321 -55.50 93.89 -79.97
N GLN A 322 -54.91 94.56 -80.97
CA GLN A 322 -53.85 94.01 -81.81
C GLN A 322 -52.43 94.36 -81.33
N THR A 323 -52.28 95.09 -80.21
CA THR A 323 -50.98 95.55 -79.72
C THR A 323 -50.30 94.48 -78.85
N THR A 324 -49.09 94.04 -79.20
CA THR A 324 -48.28 93.05 -78.46
C THR A 324 -47.09 93.70 -77.75
N GLY A 325 -46.66 93.13 -76.62
CA GLY A 325 -45.61 93.69 -75.75
C GLY A 325 -46.20 94.33 -74.49
N ASN A 326 -45.71 95.51 -74.11
CA ASN A 326 -46.20 96.27 -72.95
C ASN A 326 -47.00 97.52 -73.40
N PRO A 327 -48.21 97.36 -73.98
CA PRO A 327 -48.99 98.46 -74.56
C PRO A 327 -49.49 99.47 -73.53
N HIS A 328 -49.62 99.03 -72.28
CA HIS A 328 -50.01 99.87 -71.16
C HIS A 328 -48.82 100.51 -70.45
N ASN A 329 -47.61 100.28 -70.98
CA ASN A 329 -46.35 100.79 -70.46
C ASN A 329 -46.21 100.57 -68.94
N THR A 330 -46.74 99.44 -68.45
CA THR A 330 -46.74 99.09 -67.03
C THR A 330 -45.37 98.56 -66.64
N THR A 331 -44.87 99.03 -65.50
CA THR A 331 -43.59 98.58 -64.95
C THR A 331 -43.80 97.29 -64.15
N ALA A 332 -42.73 96.51 -63.99
CA ALA A 332 -42.78 95.29 -63.19
C ALA A 332 -43.26 95.53 -61.74
N ALA A 333 -42.97 96.71 -61.17
CA ALA A 333 -43.49 97.12 -59.87
C ALA A 333 -45.01 97.31 -59.87
N GLN A 334 -45.60 97.80 -60.96
CA GLN A 334 -47.04 98.02 -61.08
C GLN A 334 -47.84 96.71 -61.23
N VAL A 335 -47.19 95.63 -61.66
CA VAL A 335 -47.81 94.29 -61.79
C VAL A 335 -47.36 93.31 -60.70
N GLY A 336 -46.56 93.78 -59.72
CA GLY A 336 -46.09 92.96 -58.60
C GLY A 336 -45.03 91.90 -58.95
N ALA A 337 -44.29 92.07 -60.06
CA ALA A 337 -43.23 91.15 -60.44
C ALA A 337 -41.92 91.45 -59.68
N ASP A 338 -41.34 90.44 -59.01
CA ASP A 338 -40.07 90.54 -58.25
C ASP A 338 -38.86 90.55 -59.18
N VAL A 339 -38.56 91.71 -59.75
CA VAL A 339 -37.41 91.91 -60.66
C VAL A 339 -36.06 91.83 -59.94
N ALA A 340 -36.05 92.07 -58.62
CA ALA A 340 -34.83 92.11 -57.83
C ALA A 340 -34.39 90.72 -57.33
N GLY A 341 -35.25 89.70 -57.48
CA GLY A 341 -34.98 88.35 -57.01
C GLY A 341 -34.90 88.25 -55.49
N ALA A 342 -35.63 89.12 -54.77
CA ALA A 342 -35.63 89.15 -53.31
C ALA A 342 -36.03 87.80 -52.71
N ALA A 343 -36.96 87.08 -53.35
CA ALA A 343 -37.32 85.72 -52.95
C ALA A 343 -36.14 84.73 -53.05
N ALA A 344 -35.30 84.83 -54.10
CA ALA A 344 -34.13 83.98 -54.27
C ALA A 344 -33.01 84.33 -53.28
N GLN A 345 -32.82 85.62 -52.97
CA GLN A 345 -31.86 86.06 -51.95
C GLN A 345 -32.28 85.63 -50.53
N ALA A 346 -33.56 85.74 -50.20
CA ALA A 346 -34.11 85.26 -48.93
C ALA A 346 -33.91 83.75 -48.76
N TYR A 347 -34.09 82.96 -49.83
CA TYR A 347 -33.82 81.53 -49.82
C TYR A 347 -32.33 81.22 -49.57
N GLN A 348 -31.40 81.90 -50.24
CA GLN A 348 -29.97 81.70 -50.02
C GLN A 348 -29.52 82.06 -48.61
N GLN A 349 -30.06 83.15 -48.04
CA GLN A 349 -29.77 83.55 -46.66
C GLN A 349 -30.34 82.54 -45.65
N ALA A 350 -31.56 82.04 -45.87
CA ALA A 350 -32.18 81.02 -45.02
C ALA A 350 -31.42 79.68 -45.08
N ALA A 351 -30.98 79.27 -46.27
CA ALA A 351 -30.15 78.08 -46.45
C ALA A 351 -28.80 78.22 -45.72
N GLY A 352 -28.07 79.32 -45.94
CA GLY A 352 -26.79 79.56 -45.27
C GLY A 352 -26.89 79.67 -43.74
N TYR A 353 -27.96 80.28 -43.22
CA TYR A 353 -28.24 80.30 -41.78
C TYR A 353 -28.50 78.89 -41.24
N THR A 354 -29.32 78.10 -41.94
CA THR A 354 -29.63 76.72 -41.55
C THR A 354 -28.37 75.85 -41.54
N ASP A 355 -27.53 75.94 -42.57
CA ASP A 355 -26.26 75.20 -42.65
C ASP A 355 -25.30 75.61 -41.52
N THR A 356 -25.24 76.90 -41.19
CA THR A 356 -24.44 77.40 -40.06
C THR A 356 -24.96 76.87 -38.72
N GLN A 357 -26.28 76.84 -38.52
CA GLN A 357 -26.88 76.29 -37.30
C GLN A 357 -26.67 74.77 -37.19
N ILE A 358 -26.72 74.03 -38.30
CA ILE A 358 -26.40 72.59 -38.34
C ILE A 358 -24.92 72.38 -38.01
N ALA A 359 -24.01 73.15 -38.59
CA ALA A 359 -22.58 73.07 -38.28
C ALA A 359 -22.28 73.39 -36.81
N ASN A 360 -22.96 74.40 -36.24
CA ASN A 360 -22.86 74.73 -34.82
C ASN A 360 -23.50 73.67 -33.91
N LEU A 361 -24.51 72.93 -34.37
CA LEU A 361 -25.06 71.79 -33.63
C LEU A 361 -24.14 70.57 -33.69
N ILE A 362 -23.41 70.39 -34.79
CA ILE A 362 -22.45 69.28 -34.98
C ILE A 362 -21.13 69.55 -34.24
N ASN A 363 -20.63 70.79 -34.21
CA ASN A 363 -19.32 71.16 -33.65
C ASN A 363 -19.37 72.13 -32.46
N GLY A 364 -20.55 72.53 -32.00
CA GLY A 364 -20.73 73.56 -30.96
C GLY A 364 -21.49 73.06 -29.74
N ALA A 365 -21.76 71.75 -29.65
CA ALA A 365 -22.19 71.15 -28.40
C ALA A 365 -21.08 71.34 -27.34
N PRO A 366 -21.42 71.68 -26.08
CA PRO A 366 -20.45 71.64 -24.98
C PRO A 366 -19.73 70.29 -24.96
N SER A 367 -18.47 70.24 -24.53
CA SER A 367 -17.59 69.05 -24.54
C SER A 367 -18.05 67.85 -23.68
N THR A 368 -19.30 67.84 -23.27
CA THR A 368 -19.99 66.74 -22.57
C THR A 368 -21.18 66.22 -23.38
N LEU A 369 -21.41 66.77 -24.58
CA LEU A 369 -22.56 66.53 -25.46
C LEU A 369 -22.14 66.49 -26.95
N ASP A 370 -20.86 66.66 -27.27
CA ASP A 370 -20.33 66.55 -28.65
C ASP A 370 -19.99 65.09 -28.93
N THR A 371 -21.02 64.24 -28.88
CA THR A 371 -20.85 62.78 -28.82
C THR A 371 -20.15 62.21 -30.04
N LEU A 372 -20.29 62.83 -31.22
CA LEU A 372 -19.62 62.34 -32.43
C LEU A 372 -18.13 62.71 -32.44
N LYS A 373 -17.75 63.90 -31.97
CA LYS A 373 -16.34 64.28 -31.83
C LYS A 373 -15.68 63.56 -30.67
N GLU A 374 -16.37 63.42 -29.53
CA GLU A 374 -15.89 62.68 -28.36
C GLU A 374 -15.68 61.20 -28.70
N ILE A 375 -16.59 60.56 -29.46
CA ILE A 375 -16.39 59.19 -29.94
C ILE A 375 -15.22 59.11 -30.92
N ALA A 376 -15.09 60.07 -31.86
CA ALA A 376 -13.99 60.08 -32.82
C ALA A 376 -12.62 60.28 -32.15
N ASP A 377 -12.54 61.19 -31.18
CA ASP A 377 -11.32 61.46 -30.42
C ASP A 377 -11.02 60.30 -29.45
N ALA A 378 -12.02 59.71 -28.78
CA ALA A 378 -11.83 58.54 -27.91
C ALA A 378 -11.37 57.29 -28.68
N MET A 379 -11.86 57.09 -29.91
CA MET A 379 -11.37 56.02 -30.78
C MET A 379 -9.92 56.24 -31.22
N ALA A 380 -9.52 57.50 -31.47
CA ALA A 380 -8.14 57.85 -31.82
C ALA A 380 -7.20 57.76 -30.60
N GLU A 381 -7.68 58.11 -29.40
CA GLU A 381 -6.90 58.10 -28.16
C GLU A 381 -6.72 56.68 -27.57
N HIS A 382 -7.64 55.75 -27.88
CA HIS A 382 -7.59 54.36 -27.41
C HIS A 382 -7.16 53.33 -28.47
N GLU A 383 -6.63 53.77 -29.61
CA GLU A 383 -6.10 52.86 -30.65
C GLU A 383 -4.99 51.94 -30.09
N GLU A 384 -4.16 52.46 -29.18
CA GLU A 384 -3.15 51.65 -28.46
C GLU A 384 -3.75 50.68 -27.44
N VAL A 385 -4.93 50.97 -26.87
CA VAL A 385 -5.62 50.06 -25.93
C VAL A 385 -6.20 48.86 -26.66
N VAL A 386 -6.72 49.07 -27.88
CA VAL A 386 -7.19 48.00 -28.76
C VAL A 386 -6.02 47.11 -29.19
N GLU A 387 -4.88 47.71 -29.56
CA GLU A 387 -3.66 46.96 -29.90
C GLU A 387 -3.11 46.19 -28.69
N ALA A 388 -3.10 46.80 -27.50
CA ALA A 388 -2.69 46.14 -26.26
C ALA A 388 -3.64 45.01 -25.83
N LEU A 389 -4.95 45.15 -26.02
CA LEU A 389 -5.93 44.09 -25.80
C LEU A 389 -5.76 42.95 -26.80
N ASN A 390 -5.52 43.26 -28.07
CA ASN A 390 -5.32 42.25 -29.12
C ASN A 390 -4.03 41.45 -28.87
N GLN A 391 -2.96 42.12 -28.42
CA GLN A 391 -1.73 41.46 -27.96
C GLN A 391 -1.95 40.65 -26.67
N ALA A 392 -2.65 41.20 -25.67
CA ALA A 392 -2.91 40.51 -24.41
C ALA A 392 -3.79 39.26 -24.57
N ILE A 393 -4.78 39.30 -25.47
CA ILE A 393 -5.60 38.14 -25.84
C ILE A 393 -4.77 37.11 -26.60
N GLY A 394 -3.91 37.55 -27.53
CA GLY A 394 -3.01 36.65 -28.27
C GLY A 394 -1.93 35.95 -27.41
N THR A 395 -1.66 36.45 -26.21
CA THR A 395 -0.61 35.92 -25.31
C THR A 395 -1.15 34.96 -24.24
N LYS A 396 -2.47 34.84 -24.06
CA LYS A 396 -3.07 34.02 -22.98
C LYS A 396 -3.21 32.53 -23.32
N ALA A 397 -3.07 32.14 -24.59
CA ALA A 397 -2.92 30.76 -25.05
C ALA A 397 -2.47 30.78 -26.51
N SER A 398 -1.17 31.00 -26.76
CA SER A 398 -0.68 30.94 -28.14
C SER A 398 -0.62 29.48 -28.61
N ASP A 399 -0.87 29.23 -29.90
CA ASP A 399 -0.60 27.94 -30.55
C ASP A 399 0.82 27.42 -30.24
N VAL A 400 1.76 28.32 -29.92
CA VAL A 400 3.13 27.99 -29.52
C VAL A 400 3.16 27.31 -28.15
N GLU A 401 2.41 27.76 -27.15
CA GLU A 401 2.32 27.08 -25.85
C GLU A 401 1.61 25.74 -25.98
N PHE A 402 0.54 25.66 -26.77
CA PHE A 402 -0.15 24.41 -27.04
C PHE A 402 0.74 23.40 -27.78
N GLN A 403 1.44 23.82 -28.83
CA GLN A 403 2.36 22.95 -29.58
C GLN A 403 3.58 22.56 -28.75
N ALA A 404 4.06 23.44 -27.87
CA ALA A 404 5.12 23.15 -26.92
C ALA A 404 4.69 22.10 -25.87
N HIS A 405 3.42 22.07 -25.47
CA HIS A 405 2.90 21.02 -24.60
C HIS A 405 2.55 19.73 -25.37
N GLN A 406 1.94 19.81 -26.56
CA GLN A 406 1.47 18.67 -27.35
C GLN A 406 2.59 17.68 -27.70
N ASN A 407 3.80 18.18 -27.94
CA ASN A 407 4.95 17.35 -28.34
C ASN A 407 5.99 17.16 -27.22
N ASN A 408 5.69 17.63 -26.00
CA ASN A 408 6.61 17.52 -24.88
C ASN A 408 6.23 16.35 -23.99
N ASN A 409 6.95 15.24 -24.14
CA ASN A 409 6.69 14.05 -23.35
C ASN A 409 7.11 14.20 -21.88
N THR A 410 7.78 15.30 -21.48
CA THR A 410 8.48 15.45 -20.18
C THR A 410 7.80 16.44 -19.23
N VAL A 411 6.81 17.21 -19.67
CA VAL A 411 6.15 18.22 -18.79
C VAL A 411 5.31 17.62 -17.67
N HIS A 412 4.90 16.35 -17.79
CA HIS A 412 4.12 15.67 -16.76
C HIS A 412 4.94 14.85 -15.75
N ILE A 413 6.21 14.55 -16.07
CA ILE A 413 7.17 13.89 -15.17
C ILE A 413 8.58 14.29 -15.58
N THR A 414 9.40 14.72 -14.62
CA THR A 414 10.81 15.06 -14.82
C THR A 414 11.60 13.86 -15.36
N ALA A 415 12.77 14.12 -15.95
CA ALA A 415 13.66 13.05 -16.43
C ALA A 415 14.02 12.06 -15.31
N ASN A 416 14.24 12.55 -14.09
CA ASN A 416 14.55 11.72 -12.93
C ASN A 416 13.34 10.88 -12.48
N GLU A 417 12.14 11.46 -12.46
CA GLU A 417 10.90 10.72 -12.16
C GLU A 417 10.64 9.62 -13.19
N ARG A 418 10.91 9.89 -14.48
CA ARG A 418 10.83 8.90 -15.54
C ARG A 418 11.84 7.77 -15.37
N THR A 419 13.09 8.08 -15.06
CA THR A 419 14.11 7.06 -14.77
C THR A 419 13.69 6.23 -13.57
N THR A 420 13.12 6.85 -12.53
CA THR A 420 12.63 6.14 -11.35
C THR A 420 11.46 5.22 -11.68
N TRP A 421 10.48 5.69 -12.46
CA TRP A 421 9.35 4.90 -12.93
C TRP A 421 9.80 3.72 -13.80
N ASN A 422 10.66 3.96 -14.78
CA ASN A 422 11.17 2.90 -15.65
C ASN A 422 11.94 1.85 -14.86
N ASN A 423 12.81 2.27 -13.93
CA ASN A 423 13.53 1.35 -13.07
C ASN A 423 12.58 0.56 -12.14
N ALA A 424 11.50 1.18 -11.65
CA ALA A 424 10.50 0.49 -10.84
C ALA A 424 9.73 -0.56 -11.66
N VAL A 425 9.36 -0.23 -12.91
CA VAL A 425 8.74 -1.18 -13.84
C VAL A 425 9.69 -2.35 -14.15
N ASP A 426 10.98 -2.07 -14.40
CA ASP A 426 12.00 -3.09 -14.63
C ASP A 426 12.25 -3.97 -13.39
N SER A 427 12.13 -3.39 -12.19
CA SER A 427 12.28 -4.10 -10.91
C SER A 427 11.10 -5.03 -10.58
N ILE A 428 9.92 -4.76 -11.14
CA ILE A 428 8.71 -5.59 -11.00
C ILE A 428 8.76 -6.82 -11.93
N GLY A 429 9.60 -6.78 -12.98
CA GLY A 429 9.71 -7.83 -14.00
C GLY A 429 8.42 -8.03 -14.79
N SER A 430 8.36 -9.02 -15.70
CA SER A 430 7.15 -9.34 -16.48
C SER A 430 6.03 -10.00 -15.64
N THR A 431 5.94 -9.65 -14.36
CA THR A 431 4.89 -10.13 -13.48
C THR A 431 3.61 -9.40 -13.85
N ASP A 432 2.66 -10.14 -14.44
CA ASP A 432 1.39 -9.61 -14.90
C ASP A 432 0.55 -9.10 -13.71
N ILE A 433 0.66 -7.82 -13.40
CA ILE A 433 -0.12 -7.13 -12.35
C ILE A 433 -1.62 -7.10 -12.68
N SER A 434 -2.02 -7.39 -13.92
CA SER A 434 -3.44 -7.46 -14.29
C SER A 434 -4.22 -8.53 -13.50
N ALA A 435 -3.52 -9.52 -12.92
CA ALA A 435 -4.11 -10.51 -12.03
C ALA A 435 -4.57 -9.94 -10.67
N ILE A 436 -4.09 -8.75 -10.25
CA ILE A 436 -4.46 -8.10 -8.97
C ILE A 436 -5.84 -7.42 -9.02
N GLY A 437 -6.59 -7.53 -10.12
CA GLY A 437 -8.02 -7.23 -10.23
C GLY A 437 -8.40 -5.74 -10.20
N ASP A 438 -7.84 -4.97 -9.26
CA ASP A 438 -8.09 -3.54 -9.07
C ASP A 438 -6.88 -2.72 -8.57
N GLY A 439 -5.70 -3.35 -8.43
CA GLY A 439 -4.47 -2.67 -8.00
C GLY A 439 -4.43 -2.27 -6.52
N THR A 440 -5.39 -2.72 -5.71
CA THR A 440 -5.44 -2.43 -4.27
C THR A 440 -4.81 -3.55 -3.44
N LEU A 441 -4.37 -3.22 -2.20
CA LEU A 441 -3.92 -4.22 -1.22
C LEU A 441 -5.01 -5.25 -0.91
N SER A 442 -6.28 -4.83 -0.95
CA SER A 442 -7.44 -5.72 -0.81
C SER A 442 -7.56 -6.68 -1.99
N GLY A 443 -7.39 -6.19 -3.22
CA GLY A 443 -7.35 -6.99 -4.44
C GLY A 443 -6.22 -8.03 -4.44
N ALA A 444 -5.01 -7.63 -4.02
CA ALA A 444 -3.86 -8.53 -3.89
C ALA A 444 -4.09 -9.63 -2.84
N THR A 445 -4.65 -9.25 -1.68
CA THR A 445 -4.98 -10.20 -0.60
C THR A 445 -6.06 -11.18 -1.04
N LYS A 446 -7.06 -10.70 -1.78
CA LYS A 446 -8.13 -11.55 -2.35
C LYS A 446 -7.58 -12.52 -3.40
N HIS A 447 -6.74 -12.05 -4.33
CA HIS A 447 -6.15 -12.91 -5.36
C HIS A 447 -5.26 -14.00 -4.75
N LEU A 448 -4.48 -13.68 -3.70
CA LEU A 448 -3.69 -14.66 -2.97
C LEU A 448 -4.57 -15.69 -2.26
N SER A 449 -5.65 -15.24 -1.62
CA SER A 449 -6.64 -16.11 -0.96
C SER A 449 -7.35 -17.05 -1.95
N ASP A 450 -7.75 -16.53 -3.11
CA ASP A 450 -8.39 -17.31 -4.17
C ASP A 450 -7.41 -18.33 -4.76
N SER A 451 -6.16 -17.91 -5.03
CA SER A 451 -5.09 -18.78 -5.53
C SER A 451 -4.75 -19.91 -4.55
N PHE A 452 -4.67 -19.60 -3.25
CA PHE A 452 -4.41 -20.60 -2.22
C PHE A 452 -5.59 -21.58 -2.06
N SER A 453 -6.83 -21.07 -2.11
CA SER A 453 -8.04 -21.89 -2.06
C SER A 453 -8.15 -22.84 -3.26
N ASN A 454 -7.78 -22.37 -4.45
CA ASN A 454 -7.72 -23.17 -5.67
C ASN A 454 -6.61 -24.24 -5.59
N ALA A 455 -5.43 -23.89 -5.09
CA ALA A 455 -4.34 -24.84 -4.87
C ALA A 455 -4.73 -25.93 -3.85
N LEU A 456 -5.38 -25.55 -2.75
CA LEU A 456 -5.87 -26.49 -1.73
C LEU A 456 -6.96 -27.42 -2.30
N THR A 457 -7.86 -26.88 -3.13
CA THR A 457 -8.89 -27.66 -3.82
C THR A 457 -8.27 -28.64 -4.80
N SER A 458 -7.28 -28.21 -5.57
CA SER A 458 -6.51 -29.06 -6.49
C SER A 458 -5.78 -30.17 -5.74
N LEU A 459 -5.10 -29.86 -4.64
CA LEU A 459 -4.41 -30.85 -3.81
C LEU A 459 -5.37 -31.90 -3.24
N LYS A 460 -6.53 -31.48 -2.75
CA LYS A 460 -7.60 -32.39 -2.29
C LYS A 460 -8.09 -33.29 -3.41
N ASN A 461 -8.35 -32.73 -4.59
CA ASN A 461 -8.77 -33.50 -5.76
C ASN A 461 -7.69 -34.51 -6.18
N THR A 462 -6.41 -34.12 -6.23
CA THR A 462 -5.29 -34.98 -6.61
C THR A 462 -5.02 -36.09 -5.60
N ALA A 463 -4.95 -35.78 -4.30
CA ALA A 463 -4.69 -36.77 -3.25
C ALA A 463 -5.77 -37.86 -3.21
N ILE A 464 -7.03 -37.44 -3.39
CA ILE A 464 -8.16 -38.36 -3.42
C ILE A 464 -8.21 -39.14 -4.73
N ALA A 465 -7.97 -38.50 -5.87
CA ALA A 465 -7.85 -39.19 -7.16
C ALA A 465 -6.74 -40.24 -7.16
N GLN A 466 -5.60 -40.00 -6.49
CA GLN A 466 -4.53 -40.99 -6.32
C GLN A 466 -4.95 -42.16 -5.42
N ALA A 467 -5.66 -41.89 -4.32
CA ALA A 467 -6.12 -42.94 -3.39
C ALA A 467 -7.12 -43.93 -4.03
N VAL A 468 -7.85 -43.52 -5.07
CA VAL A 468 -8.82 -44.37 -5.79
C VAL A 468 -8.47 -44.65 -7.25
N GLY A 469 -7.25 -44.31 -7.70
CA GLY A 469 -6.77 -44.59 -9.06
C GLY A 469 -7.53 -43.85 -10.19
N ALA A 470 -8.21 -42.74 -9.88
CA ALA A 470 -9.07 -42.00 -10.80
C ALA A 470 -8.45 -40.65 -11.21
N THR A 471 -7.25 -40.68 -11.81
CA THR A 471 -6.47 -39.50 -12.19
C THR A 471 -7.29 -38.52 -13.05
N GLY A 472 -7.34 -37.24 -12.64
CA GLY A 472 -8.06 -36.17 -13.36
C GLY A 472 -9.55 -35.99 -12.99
N SER A 473 -10.04 -36.69 -11.96
CA SER A 473 -11.43 -36.59 -11.49
C SER A 473 -11.61 -35.51 -10.43
N THR A 474 -12.76 -34.81 -10.40
CA THR A 474 -13.10 -33.86 -9.34
C THR A 474 -13.53 -34.60 -8.07
N PHE A 475 -13.39 -33.99 -6.89
CA PHE A 475 -13.85 -34.60 -5.62
C PHE A 475 -15.29 -35.13 -5.71
N THR A 476 -16.18 -34.39 -6.38
CA THR A 476 -17.57 -34.80 -6.61
C THR A 476 -17.70 -36.06 -7.45
N SER A 477 -16.89 -36.23 -8.52
CA SER A 477 -16.93 -37.44 -9.34
C SER A 477 -16.25 -38.64 -8.67
N VAL A 478 -15.27 -38.41 -7.77
CA VAL A 478 -14.71 -39.47 -6.93
C VAL A 478 -15.70 -39.94 -5.87
N ILE A 479 -16.42 -39.02 -5.21
CA ILE A 479 -17.49 -39.39 -4.25
C ILE A 479 -18.60 -40.18 -4.95
N ALA A 480 -18.98 -39.78 -6.17
CA ALA A 480 -19.94 -40.53 -6.99
C ALA A 480 -19.44 -41.95 -7.32
N LYS A 481 -18.17 -42.10 -7.72
CA LYS A 481 -17.56 -43.42 -7.95
C LYS A 481 -17.42 -44.26 -6.68
N LEU A 482 -17.09 -43.67 -5.53
CA LEU A 482 -17.07 -44.35 -4.24
C LEU A 482 -18.46 -44.85 -3.85
N ALA A 483 -19.51 -44.07 -4.15
CA ALA A 483 -20.89 -44.47 -3.92
C ALA A 483 -21.34 -45.62 -4.84
N GLU A 484 -20.70 -45.80 -6.00
CA GLU A 484 -20.89 -46.96 -6.90
C GLU A 484 -20.14 -48.22 -6.42
N ILE A 485 -19.17 -48.11 -5.50
CA ILE A 485 -18.53 -49.28 -4.86
C ILE A 485 -19.51 -49.87 -3.84
N VAL A 486 -20.48 -50.64 -4.33
CA VAL A 486 -21.32 -51.48 -3.49
C VAL A 486 -20.41 -52.59 -2.93
N ASN A 487 -20.31 -52.72 -1.60
CA ASN A 487 -19.65 -53.88 -0.99
C ASN A 487 -20.53 -55.13 -1.24
N ARG A 488 -20.28 -55.83 -2.34
CA ARG A 488 -21.11 -56.97 -2.79
C ARG A 488 -20.85 -58.26 -2.00
N GLY A 489 -20.00 -58.23 -0.97
CA GLY A 489 -19.63 -59.38 -0.16
C GLY A 489 -18.68 -60.36 -0.86
N ALA A 490 -18.36 -61.47 -0.21
CA ALA A 490 -17.49 -62.50 -0.78
C ALA A 490 -18.29 -63.41 -1.74
N TRP A 491 -17.85 -63.49 -3.00
CA TRP A 491 -18.39 -64.46 -3.95
C TRP A 491 -17.72 -65.82 -3.77
N SER A 492 -18.53 -66.88 -3.62
CA SER A 492 -18.08 -68.25 -3.39
C SER A 492 -18.67 -69.18 -4.46
N ALA A 493 -17.87 -70.10 -4.98
CA ALA A 493 -18.32 -71.16 -5.88
C ALA A 493 -17.57 -72.46 -5.59
N ASN A 494 -18.29 -73.59 -5.63
CA ASN A 494 -17.68 -74.91 -5.51
C ASN A 494 -17.03 -75.30 -6.84
N MET A 495 -15.76 -75.71 -6.83
CA MET A 495 -15.01 -76.13 -8.02
C MET A 495 -14.47 -77.55 -7.85
N ALA A 496 -14.59 -78.38 -8.90
CA ALA A 496 -14.01 -79.71 -8.95
C ALA A 496 -12.48 -79.66 -9.15
N SER A 497 -11.79 -80.79 -8.91
CA SER A 497 -10.31 -80.92 -8.95
C SER A 497 -9.66 -80.53 -10.29
N THR A 498 -10.46 -80.47 -11.36
CA THR A 498 -10.06 -79.94 -12.67
C THR A 498 -11.26 -79.23 -13.28
N GLY A 499 -11.25 -77.89 -13.27
CA GLY A 499 -12.37 -77.09 -13.77
C GLY A 499 -12.07 -75.60 -13.90
N SER A 500 -12.93 -74.89 -14.63
CA SER A 500 -12.89 -73.43 -14.80
C SER A 500 -14.24 -72.84 -14.39
N VAL A 501 -14.23 -71.79 -13.57
CA VAL A 501 -15.44 -71.08 -13.17
C VAL A 501 -15.26 -69.58 -13.40
N THR A 502 -16.22 -68.96 -14.06
CA THR A 502 -16.21 -67.52 -14.35
C THR A 502 -16.78 -66.74 -13.18
N ILE A 503 -16.06 -65.71 -12.73
CA ILE A 503 -16.54 -64.80 -11.69
C ILE A 503 -17.62 -63.91 -12.32
N PRO A 504 -18.77 -63.65 -11.67
CA PRO A 504 -19.77 -62.72 -12.19
C PRO A 504 -19.22 -61.29 -12.31
N GLN A 505 -19.71 -60.57 -13.32
CA GLN A 505 -19.33 -59.18 -13.57
C GLN A 505 -19.64 -58.30 -12.34
N GLY A 506 -18.67 -57.46 -11.96
CA GLY A 506 -18.77 -56.59 -10.78
C GLY A 506 -18.36 -57.22 -9.45
N TYR A 507 -17.81 -58.43 -9.44
CA TYR A 507 -16.91 -58.91 -8.36
C TYR A 507 -15.44 -58.89 -8.79
N HIS A 508 -15.19 -58.50 -10.03
CA HIS A 508 -13.88 -58.31 -10.65
C HIS A 508 -14.05 -57.34 -11.84
N ASP A 509 -12.96 -56.77 -12.29
CA ASP A 509 -12.84 -55.69 -13.28
C ASP A 509 -12.48 -56.21 -14.69
N GLY A 510 -13.10 -57.31 -15.14
CA GLY A 510 -12.83 -57.89 -16.47
C GLY A 510 -13.66 -59.14 -16.80
N THR A 511 -13.02 -60.13 -17.43
CA THR A 511 -13.58 -61.47 -17.75
C THR A 511 -12.79 -62.58 -17.04
N GLY A 512 -12.64 -62.45 -15.72
CA GLY A 512 -11.85 -63.32 -14.87
C GLY A 512 -12.48 -64.71 -14.68
N THR A 513 -11.69 -65.75 -14.91
CA THR A 513 -12.03 -67.14 -14.58
C THR A 513 -11.00 -67.71 -13.62
N VAL A 514 -11.45 -68.49 -12.63
CA VAL A 514 -10.57 -69.29 -11.77
C VAL A 514 -10.46 -70.67 -12.38
N LYS A 515 -9.24 -71.20 -12.52
CA LYS A 515 -8.93 -72.52 -13.11
C LYS A 515 -8.05 -73.34 -12.18
N THR A 516 -8.31 -74.64 -12.08
CA THR A 516 -7.48 -75.59 -11.34
C THR A 516 -6.95 -76.67 -12.29
N SER A 517 -5.63 -76.91 -12.28
CA SER A 517 -4.98 -77.93 -13.11
C SER A 517 -3.87 -78.64 -12.34
N GLY A 518 -4.17 -79.80 -11.74
CA GLY A 518 -3.26 -80.94 -11.43
C GLY A 518 -1.99 -80.76 -10.57
N THR A 519 -1.40 -79.58 -10.47
CA THR A 519 -0.20 -79.25 -9.67
C THR A 519 -0.18 -77.73 -9.55
N ALA A 520 -0.44 -77.21 -8.34
CA ALA A 520 -0.58 -75.77 -8.13
C ALA A 520 0.79 -75.13 -7.83
N THR A 521 1.44 -74.58 -8.87
CA THR A 521 2.56 -73.65 -8.69
C THR A 521 1.98 -72.24 -8.58
N ILE A 522 2.02 -71.64 -7.40
CA ILE A 522 1.60 -70.23 -7.19
C ILE A 522 2.87 -69.39 -7.08
N THR A 523 3.11 -68.53 -8.07
CA THR A 523 4.18 -67.52 -8.04
C THR A 523 3.53 -66.14 -7.95
N THR A 524 3.57 -65.51 -6.76
CA THR A 524 3.11 -64.13 -6.56
C THR A 524 3.91 -63.44 -5.45
N ASN A 525 4.19 -62.14 -5.60
CA ASN A 525 4.75 -61.28 -4.55
C ASN A 525 3.60 -60.71 -3.71
N GLY A 526 3.24 -61.40 -2.63
CA GLY A 526 2.19 -60.99 -1.68
C GLY A 526 1.73 -62.15 -0.79
N THR A 527 1.19 -61.84 0.39
CA THR A 527 0.72 -62.84 1.36
C THR A 527 -0.51 -63.58 0.84
N HIS A 528 -0.40 -64.89 0.62
CA HIS A 528 -1.53 -65.75 0.27
C HIS A 528 -1.78 -66.80 1.36
N ASN A 529 -3.03 -66.92 1.81
CA ASN A 529 -3.48 -68.04 2.62
C ASN A 529 -3.76 -69.24 1.70
N ILE A 530 -2.77 -70.10 1.52
CA ILE A 530 -2.94 -71.37 0.80
C ILE A 530 -3.51 -72.39 1.80
N ALA A 531 -4.78 -72.76 1.61
CA ALA A 531 -5.37 -73.89 2.32
C ALA A 531 -4.62 -75.18 1.91
N GLN A 532 -4.14 -75.92 2.91
CA GLN A 532 -3.34 -77.13 2.78
C GLN A 532 -3.86 -78.09 1.70
N TYR A 533 -3.02 -78.40 0.72
CA TYR A 533 -3.11 -79.67 0.01
C TYR A 533 -2.54 -80.75 0.92
N SER A 534 -3.39 -81.69 1.33
CA SER A 534 -2.98 -82.90 2.03
C SER A 534 -2.08 -83.75 1.13
N SER A 535 -0.96 -84.19 1.69
CA SER A 535 -0.07 -85.26 1.21
C SER A 535 0.59 -85.09 -0.16
N ALA A 536 1.77 -84.45 -0.19
CA ALA A 536 2.83 -84.79 -1.14
C ALA A 536 4.22 -84.37 -0.59
N SER A 537 5.15 -85.33 -0.56
CA SER A 537 6.50 -85.25 -0.03
C SER A 537 7.37 -84.23 -0.78
N VAL A 538 8.08 -83.34 -0.06
CA VAL A 538 9.14 -82.50 -0.63
C VAL A 538 10.49 -83.11 -0.22
N SER A 539 11.26 -83.57 -1.22
CA SER A 539 12.56 -84.23 -1.06
C SER A 539 13.66 -83.29 -1.54
N VAL A 540 14.66 -83.00 -0.72
CA VAL A 540 15.86 -82.23 -1.12
C VAL A 540 17.10 -83.06 -0.79
N ILE A 541 17.80 -83.51 -1.84
CA ILE A 541 19.04 -84.28 -1.77
C ILE A 541 20.21 -83.33 -2.04
N THR A 542 21.14 -83.21 -1.10
CA THR A 542 22.55 -82.86 -1.41
C THR A 542 23.45 -83.70 -0.51
N SER A 543 24.55 -84.25 -1.05
CA SER A 543 25.54 -85.09 -0.35
C SER A 543 26.96 -84.68 -0.77
N PRO A 544 28.05 -85.17 -0.13
CA PRO A 544 28.14 -85.91 1.14
C PRO A 544 29.13 -85.27 2.15
N LEU A 545 29.07 -85.81 3.38
CA LEU A 545 29.99 -85.67 4.52
C LEU A 545 29.52 -84.71 5.63
N GLU A 546 29.43 -85.33 6.81
CA GLU A 546 29.12 -84.82 8.14
C GLU A 546 27.64 -84.82 8.57
N VAL A 547 27.34 -85.90 9.30
CA VAL A 547 26.16 -86.19 10.10
C VAL A 547 26.04 -85.15 11.21
N PHE A 548 24.93 -84.41 11.27
CA PHE A 548 24.43 -83.89 12.53
C PHE A 548 22.93 -84.09 12.64
N SER A 549 22.57 -84.92 13.61
CA SER A 549 21.21 -85.26 14.01
C SER A 549 20.43 -84.03 14.46
N LEU A 550 19.19 -83.89 13.95
CA LEU A 550 18.24 -82.90 14.41
C LEU A 550 17.65 -83.37 15.75
N MET A 551 18.20 -82.84 16.85
CA MET A 551 17.71 -83.06 18.20
C MET A 551 16.83 -81.88 18.61
N ILE A 552 15.54 -82.13 18.82
CA ILE A 552 14.60 -81.18 19.42
C ILE A 552 14.92 -81.12 20.92
N ILE A 553 15.52 -80.03 21.39
CA ILE A 553 15.63 -79.71 22.82
C ILE A 553 15.00 -78.36 23.10
N TRP A 554 14.09 -78.38 24.07
CA TRP A 554 13.53 -77.22 24.74
C TRP A 554 14.55 -76.58 25.70
N GLY A 555 14.79 -75.28 25.51
CA GLY A 555 15.12 -74.31 26.57
C GLY A 555 16.60 -73.95 26.80
N GLN A 556 16.96 -72.68 26.55
CA GLN A 556 17.49 -71.74 27.58
C GLN A 556 17.79 -70.32 27.04
N SER A 557 17.40 -69.33 27.87
CA SER A 557 17.91 -67.93 28.10
C SER A 557 18.04 -66.95 26.92
N GLY A 558 17.61 -65.68 26.98
CA GLY A 558 17.01 -64.76 27.96
C GLY A 558 16.86 -63.38 27.26
N GLN A 559 15.88 -62.51 27.54
CA GLN A 559 15.91 -61.56 28.66
C GLN A 559 14.50 -61.03 29.06
N TRP A 560 14.19 -61.21 30.35
CA TRP A 560 13.39 -60.44 31.33
C TRP A 560 12.06 -59.73 30.95
N ALA A 561 10.94 -60.26 31.45
CA ALA A 561 10.09 -59.59 32.47
C ALA A 561 9.02 -60.55 33.07
N ASN A 562 9.14 -60.81 34.37
CA ASN A 562 8.17 -61.31 35.38
C ASN A 562 6.84 -61.97 34.96
N TYR A 563 6.65 -63.25 35.35
CA TYR A 563 5.33 -63.88 35.54
C TYR A 563 5.23 -64.49 36.95
N GLY A 564 4.17 -64.10 37.67
CA GLY A 564 3.73 -64.73 38.92
C GLY A 564 2.80 -65.93 38.65
N ASN A 565 3.03 -66.99 39.43
CA ASN A 565 2.28 -68.26 39.51
C ASN A 565 0.77 -68.10 39.69
N ILE A 566 -0.05 -69.01 39.13
CA ILE A 566 -1.15 -69.70 39.85
C ILE A 566 -1.40 -71.09 39.23
N TRP A 567 -1.27 -72.13 40.06
CA TRP A 567 -1.86 -73.47 39.87
C TRP A 567 -3.09 -73.61 40.80
N GLY A 568 -4.13 -74.31 40.34
CA GLY A 568 -5.12 -74.96 41.20
C GLY A 568 -6.59 -74.76 40.81
N GLY A 569 -7.37 -75.85 40.78
CA GLY A 569 -8.83 -75.77 40.93
C GLY A 569 -9.67 -76.73 40.09
N VAL A 570 -10.21 -77.75 40.75
CA VAL A 570 -11.09 -78.81 40.24
C VAL A 570 -12.45 -78.27 39.76
N GLY A 571 -12.85 -78.69 38.56
CA GLY A 571 -14.22 -78.99 38.11
C GLY A 571 -15.35 -78.00 38.38
N ARG A 572 -15.67 -77.17 37.38
CA ARG A 572 -17.07 -76.89 36.96
C ARG A 572 -17.13 -76.64 35.45
N ARG A 573 -18.15 -77.23 34.81
CA ARG A 573 -18.58 -76.96 33.44
C ARG A 573 -18.93 -75.47 33.29
N MET A 574 -18.53 -74.84 32.20
CA MET A 574 -19.24 -73.67 31.68
C MET A 574 -19.36 -73.78 30.16
N ASP A 575 -20.61 -73.76 29.72
CA ASP A 575 -21.07 -73.72 28.34
C ASP A 575 -20.62 -72.43 27.63
N ALA A 576 -20.65 -72.49 26.30
CA ALA A 576 -20.13 -71.51 25.35
C ALA A 576 -20.50 -70.04 25.62
N TYR A 577 -19.50 -69.16 25.56
CA TYR A 577 -19.65 -67.80 25.01
C TYR A 577 -18.35 -67.34 24.37
N ALA A 578 -18.45 -66.88 23.12
CA ALA A 578 -17.38 -66.20 22.40
C ALA A 578 -16.92 -64.98 23.21
N THR A 579 -15.63 -64.94 23.55
CA THR A 579 -14.98 -63.74 24.08
C THR A 579 -13.70 -63.49 23.28
N SER A 580 -13.77 -62.50 22.41
CA SER A 580 -12.62 -61.93 21.72
C SER A 580 -11.81 -61.09 22.70
N TYR A 581 -10.55 -61.46 22.94
CA TYR A 581 -9.57 -60.61 23.60
C TYR A 581 -8.63 -60.02 22.55
N THR A 582 -8.55 -58.69 22.50
CA THR A 582 -7.67 -57.94 21.61
C THR A 582 -6.47 -57.44 22.41
N MET A 583 -5.27 -57.85 22.03
CA MET A 583 -4.05 -57.06 22.25
C MET A 583 -3.35 -56.93 20.90
N GLY A 584 -2.76 -55.76 20.66
CA GLY A 584 -2.18 -55.29 19.40
C GLY A 584 -1.70 -56.37 18.42
N SER A 585 -2.25 -56.28 17.21
CA SER A 585 -1.71 -56.80 15.94
C SER A 585 -1.51 -58.31 15.79
N PHE A 586 -2.28 -59.18 16.45
CA PHE A 586 -2.45 -60.57 15.99
C PHE A 586 -3.78 -61.17 16.49
N THR A 587 -4.61 -61.68 15.58
CA THR A 587 -5.85 -62.42 15.92
C THR A 587 -5.78 -63.81 15.29
N VAL A 588 -5.81 -64.85 16.11
CA VAL A 588 -5.88 -66.26 15.69
C VAL A 588 -7.29 -66.78 15.98
N SER A 589 -8.02 -67.15 14.92
CA SER A 589 -9.32 -67.83 15.02
C SER A 589 -9.20 -69.23 14.44
N ILE A 590 -9.29 -70.26 15.28
CA ILE A 590 -9.35 -71.65 14.86
C ILE A 590 -10.82 -72.03 14.73
N ALA A 591 -11.34 -72.06 13.50
CA ALA A 591 -12.65 -72.62 13.19
C ALA A 591 -12.45 -74.03 12.60
N SER A 592 -12.77 -75.07 13.36
CA SER A 592 -12.87 -76.43 12.84
C SER A 592 -14.23 -76.62 12.17
N ALA A 593 -14.24 -76.87 10.87
CA ALA A 593 -15.43 -77.18 10.10
C ALA A 593 -15.72 -78.70 10.11
N ASN A 594 -17.00 -78.97 10.37
CA ASN A 594 -17.81 -80.14 10.02
C ASN A 594 -17.94 -81.34 10.99
N PRO A 595 -19.20 -81.72 11.38
CA PRO A 595 -19.49 -82.81 12.29
C PRO A 595 -19.78 -84.10 11.52
N VAL A 596 -19.04 -85.18 11.82
CA VAL A 596 -19.43 -86.54 11.41
C VAL A 596 -19.30 -87.45 12.62
N GLY A 597 -20.43 -88.03 13.02
CA GLY A 597 -20.57 -89.26 13.83
C GLY A 597 -19.69 -89.39 15.08
N TYR A 598 -20.24 -89.07 16.25
CA TYR A 598 -19.64 -89.36 17.55
C TYR A 598 -19.24 -90.83 17.69
N THR A 599 -17.94 -91.11 17.75
CA THR A 599 -17.42 -92.41 18.20
C THR A 599 -17.16 -92.31 19.70
N ARG A 600 -17.92 -93.04 20.52
CA ARG A 600 -17.66 -93.14 21.96
C ARG A 600 -16.85 -94.40 22.24
N VAL A 601 -15.62 -94.24 22.73
CA VAL A 601 -14.79 -95.35 23.22
C VAL A 601 -14.82 -95.30 24.74
N TYR A 602 -15.26 -96.39 25.37
CA TYR A 602 -15.21 -96.56 26.82
C TYR A 602 -14.16 -97.62 27.15
N ALA A 603 -13.20 -97.28 28.00
CA ALA A 603 -12.32 -98.24 28.65
C ALA A 603 -12.93 -98.62 30.01
N ASN A 604 -13.01 -99.91 30.32
CA ASN A 604 -13.24 -100.36 31.69
C ASN A 604 -11.92 -100.89 32.29
N ALA A 605 -11.90 -101.04 33.61
CA ALA A 605 -10.69 -101.33 34.40
C ALA A 605 -9.97 -102.67 34.08
N ALA A 606 -10.41 -103.44 33.07
CA ALA A 606 -9.82 -104.71 32.66
C ALA A 606 -9.20 -104.73 31.24
N GLY A 607 -9.12 -103.59 30.54
CA GLY A 607 -8.38 -103.47 29.26
C GLY A 607 -9.12 -103.94 28.00
N THR A 608 -10.43 -104.16 28.07
CA THR A 608 -11.28 -104.45 26.89
C THR A 608 -11.86 -103.15 26.33
N TYR A 609 -11.73 -102.94 25.01
CA TYR A 609 -12.28 -101.79 24.31
C TYR A 609 -13.51 -102.20 23.49
N ARG A 610 -14.60 -101.43 23.61
CA ARG A 610 -15.84 -101.60 22.84
C ARG A 610 -16.09 -100.39 21.96
N MET A 611 -16.44 -100.64 20.71
CA MET A 611 -16.89 -99.60 19.78
C MET A 611 -18.34 -99.85 19.38
N TYR A 612 -19.11 -98.75 19.35
CA TYR A 612 -20.49 -98.73 18.88
C TYR A 612 -20.60 -97.77 17.69
N GLN A 613 -21.03 -98.30 16.56
CA GLN A 613 -21.36 -97.50 15.37
C GLN A 613 -22.55 -98.14 14.66
N ASP A 614 -23.58 -97.33 14.36
CA ASP A 614 -24.76 -97.70 13.57
C ASP A 614 -25.40 -99.05 13.92
N GLY A 615 -25.59 -99.32 15.22
CA GLY A 615 -26.36 -100.48 15.72
C GLY A 615 -25.58 -101.79 15.84
N ASN A 616 -24.28 -101.82 15.49
CA ASN A 616 -23.42 -103.00 15.65
C ASN A 616 -22.42 -102.81 16.80
N THR A 617 -22.13 -103.88 17.54
CA THR A 617 -21.18 -103.88 18.67
C THR A 617 -19.97 -104.76 18.35
N TRP A 618 -18.76 -104.20 18.46
CA TRP A 618 -17.51 -104.94 18.28
C TRP A 618 -16.68 -104.86 19.57
N GLU A 619 -16.20 -106.00 20.05
CA GLU A 619 -15.37 -106.12 21.26
C GLU A 619 -13.96 -106.59 20.89
N ALA A 620 -12.94 -105.88 21.38
CA ALA A 620 -11.55 -106.31 21.31
C ALA A 620 -10.94 -106.31 22.71
N THR A 621 -10.45 -107.47 23.16
CA THR A 621 -9.73 -107.60 24.43
C THR A 621 -8.23 -107.53 24.16
N VAL A 622 -7.54 -106.58 24.80
CA VAL A 622 -6.09 -106.40 24.66
C VAL A 622 -5.46 -106.68 26.02
N GLY A 623 -4.41 -107.50 26.07
CA GLY A 623 -3.72 -107.83 27.32
C GLY A 623 -3.14 -106.57 27.99
N ALA A 624 -3.17 -106.52 29.32
CA ALA A 624 -2.72 -105.38 30.12
C ALA A 624 -1.28 -104.96 29.73
N ASN A 625 -1.10 -103.67 29.43
CA ASN A 625 0.14 -102.96 29.06
C ASN A 625 0.45 -102.80 27.54
N THR A 626 -0.55 -102.52 26.71
CA THR A 626 -0.34 -102.06 25.31
C THR A 626 -1.04 -100.72 25.06
N GLU A 627 -0.30 -99.68 24.69
CA GLU A 627 -0.83 -98.40 24.20
C GLU A 627 -1.28 -98.53 22.73
N LEU A 628 -2.44 -97.96 22.41
CA LEU A 628 -3.05 -98.03 21.09
C LEU A 628 -3.04 -96.65 20.44
N THR A 629 -2.24 -96.50 19.40
CA THR A 629 -1.93 -95.17 18.86
C THR A 629 -2.70 -94.84 17.58
N ASN A 630 -3.40 -95.78 16.92
CA ASN A 630 -4.32 -95.51 15.79
C ASN A 630 -5.23 -96.71 15.45
N TYR A 631 -6.48 -96.45 15.01
CA TYR A 631 -7.38 -97.44 14.41
C TYR A 631 -8.09 -96.87 13.17
N TYR A 632 -8.26 -97.69 12.14
CA TYR A 632 -9.08 -97.38 10.96
C TYR A 632 -10.07 -98.54 10.72
N VAL A 633 -11.34 -98.21 10.48
CA VAL A 633 -12.32 -99.14 9.92
C VAL A 633 -12.37 -98.88 8.42
N ASN A 634 -11.97 -99.85 7.59
CA ASN A 634 -12.20 -99.76 6.14
C ASN A 634 -13.60 -100.31 5.78
N ALA A 635 -14.06 -100.04 4.55
CA ALA A 635 -15.40 -100.39 4.07
C ALA A 635 -15.78 -101.90 4.13
N THR A 636 -14.84 -102.81 4.39
CA THR A 636 -15.08 -104.25 4.60
C THR A 636 -15.05 -104.71 6.07
N HIS A 637 -15.16 -103.78 7.04
CA HIS A 637 -15.44 -104.06 8.47
C HIS A 637 -14.54 -105.10 9.15
N SER A 638 -13.22 -104.85 9.20
CA SER A 638 -12.26 -105.61 10.03
C SER A 638 -11.34 -104.65 10.79
N ILE A 639 -11.04 -104.91 12.07
CA ILE A 639 -10.13 -104.08 12.90
C ILE A 639 -8.70 -104.62 12.74
N LEU A 640 -7.80 -103.82 12.17
CA LEU A 640 -6.37 -104.14 12.09
C LEU A 640 -5.62 -103.41 13.21
N ILE A 641 -4.95 -104.14 14.11
CA ILE A 641 -4.10 -103.58 15.16
C ILE A 641 -2.65 -103.84 14.77
N THR A 642 -1.87 -102.79 14.48
CA THR A 642 -0.45 -102.91 14.17
C THR A 642 0.37 -102.59 15.42
N LYS A 643 1.20 -103.54 15.88
CA LYS A 643 2.16 -103.33 16.97
C LYS A 643 3.45 -102.73 16.39
N ILE A 644 3.86 -101.57 16.87
CA ILE A 644 5.20 -101.03 16.60
C ILE A 644 6.17 -101.71 17.58
N ALA A 645 7.24 -102.31 17.06
CA ALA A 645 8.40 -102.77 17.83
C ALA A 645 9.58 -101.85 17.53
#